data_AF-A0A9K3LQC4-F1
#
_entry.id   AF-A0A9K3LQC4-F1
#
_cell.length_a   1.000
_cell.length_b   1.000
_cell.length_c   1.000
_cell.angle_alpha   90.00
_cell.angle_beta   90.00
_cell.angle_gamma   90.00
#
_symmetry.space_group_name_H-M   'P 1'
#
loop_
_entity.id
_entity.type
_entity.pdbx_description
1 polymer ?
#
loop_
_entity_poly.entity_id
_entity_poly.type
_entity_poly.pdbx_seq_one_letter_code
_entity_poly.pdbx_strand_id
1 'polypeptide(L)'
;MMTTKIHLSPILRPEDVACPPDTKLVIGLNKYSHDATLCAADAKTGKVLFAISKERLTRRKHDAGNAASMVEACLDALDLNYDDECIQKVVMNNHHHRILPLERNRKHMEWEMGLGINGGSEEGYDDEYNLFELAEDGQCTELSHHLAHAYSTATQAPFDKGMVVVMDGMGETYRTMLQAKLSNDPSYVSDLSFPSVEGKFPFTCIPSNLSELAQSNPFDFREAESVYVFEKMETTMNLKPVFKRFTPENSPPTLYNHGFENMDSVGALYSRASSHIFGDWNACGKVMGLAPWMHYTWKDFNGKTFTPVELEEPIMGGSLYSELKGQNFRQDKDLIAGAPLISRMDSDLFDSQGNVIPKRRYDFDDNDDDNALETRSSNKERESRLPTKVALEAISLAYRIQIDLENVLMDFVRHCKKTYGEDNLCIAGGVGLNSVLNGKLSRDLGFKQTYISPYPGDDGIAVGCCAYGLFGNAILDKNNDEEATERPPVWKSPLSPYLGPDPTEREIKAAIEDAAPWLEVETVRDENTRIKIVAEEIEIGGVVAWYYGRSELGPRALGHRSILADPRKKGLVRWINQQVKQRESFRPFAPSVLAEYASEWFELETSSDSDDKAEVILPTKDENEKREEPTAITTSTKLLEKKTKTGIPTVPNVSPYMSLTAMVKKEKRKEIPAVTHVDGSSRLQTVTPEAEPLYHKLITKFYDLTGVPMVLNTSFNTLPGEPIVESPKDAIRSFLCSMGSIELLVMGDYVIKRKKANLRSLLGEIDKSGKALVVEPTCPKRTGPCKFETTFEADADEIDEASVVTHTRVRMPKRPMHNDGKGEWFELLDELEGELLSVADGTNSLNDILAQYTAVKKSGEGPLSESREEATQTLVQNVVGRLVRLYENTLISW
;
A
#
# COMPACT_ATOMS: atom_id res chain seq x y z
N MET A 1 23.49 15.43 24.37
CA MET A 1 22.68 14.24 24.02
C MET A 1 23.15 13.77 22.66
N MET A 2 23.70 12.55 22.54
CA MET A 2 24.04 11.97 21.25
C MET A 2 22.74 11.50 20.60
N THR A 3 22.21 12.30 19.69
CA THR A 3 21.09 11.95 18.81
C THR A 3 21.65 11.06 17.71
N THR A 4 21.41 9.75 17.83
CA THR A 4 21.91 8.73 16.91
C THR A 4 21.22 8.88 15.56
N LYS A 5 21.98 9.09 14.50
CA LYS A 5 21.47 8.93 13.12
C LYS A 5 21.01 7.49 12.96
N ILE A 6 19.80 7.26 12.45
CA ILE A 6 19.43 5.92 11.96
C ILE A 6 20.25 5.68 10.71
N HIS A 7 21.35 4.94 10.86
CA HIS A 7 22.11 4.43 9.73
C HIS A 7 21.43 3.15 9.27
N LEU A 8 20.83 3.18 8.08
CA LEU A 8 20.36 1.96 7.42
C LEU A 8 21.58 1.13 6.97
N SER A 9 21.42 -0.19 6.93
CA SER A 9 22.37 -1.01 6.17
C SER A 9 22.41 -0.50 4.72
N PRO A 10 23.59 -0.47 4.07
CA PRO A 10 23.69 0.00 2.69
C PRO A 10 22.78 -0.81 1.77
N ILE A 11 22.25 -0.15 0.72
CA ILE A 11 21.59 -0.86 -0.38
C ILE A 11 22.60 -1.83 -0.98
N LEU A 12 22.26 -3.12 -1.03
CA LEU A 12 23.08 -4.12 -1.69
C LEU A 12 22.91 -3.98 -3.19
N ARG A 13 24.01 -3.75 -3.90
CA ARG A 13 24.03 -3.71 -5.38
C ARG A 13 24.07 -5.14 -5.92
N PRO A 14 23.76 -5.40 -7.21
CA PRO A 14 23.80 -6.74 -7.79
C PRO A 14 25.10 -7.50 -7.51
N GLU A 15 26.25 -6.84 -7.62
CA GLU A 15 27.56 -7.43 -7.30
C GLU A 15 27.75 -7.79 -5.82
N ASP A 16 26.96 -7.19 -4.93
CA ASP A 16 26.96 -7.46 -3.49
C ASP A 16 25.99 -8.59 -3.12
N VAL A 17 25.16 -9.08 -4.07
CA VAL A 17 24.09 -10.07 -3.85
C VAL A 17 24.39 -11.40 -4.56
N ALA A 18 25.13 -11.39 -5.67
CA ALA A 18 25.57 -12.62 -6.34
C ALA A 18 26.34 -13.53 -5.36
N CYS A 19 25.81 -14.73 -5.14
CA CYS A 19 26.30 -15.62 -4.12
C CYS A 19 27.28 -16.66 -4.69
N PRO A 20 28.38 -16.98 -4.01
CA PRO A 20 29.15 -18.18 -4.30
C PRO A 20 28.23 -19.43 -4.28
N PRO A 21 28.46 -20.45 -5.14
CA PRO A 21 27.63 -21.66 -5.19
C PRO A 21 27.56 -22.44 -3.87
N ASP A 22 28.52 -22.26 -2.96
CA ASP A 22 28.54 -22.88 -1.64
C ASP A 22 27.79 -22.10 -0.56
N THR A 23 27.14 -20.98 -0.92
CA THR A 23 26.33 -20.17 0.00
C THR A 23 25.17 -21.00 0.53
N LYS A 24 24.99 -20.97 1.84
CA LYS A 24 23.90 -21.66 2.54
C LYS A 24 22.88 -20.64 3.03
N LEU A 25 21.60 -20.87 2.76
CA LEU A 25 20.53 -19.96 3.10
C LEU A 25 19.83 -20.33 4.40
N VAL A 26 19.51 -19.33 5.21
CA VAL A 26 18.44 -19.39 6.21
C VAL A 26 17.23 -18.69 5.64
N ILE A 27 16.13 -19.42 5.46
CA ILE A 27 14.89 -18.90 4.89
C ILE A 27 13.85 -18.72 5.98
N GLY A 28 13.25 -17.53 6.03
CA GLY A 28 12.06 -17.22 6.80
C GLY A 28 10.83 -17.15 5.89
N LEU A 29 9.70 -17.73 6.33
CA LEU A 29 8.45 -17.78 5.57
C LEU A 29 7.23 -17.35 6.39
N ASN A 30 6.35 -16.57 5.76
CA ASN A 30 4.94 -16.46 6.11
C ASN A 30 4.13 -17.12 4.98
N LYS A 31 3.40 -18.20 5.24
CA LYS A 31 2.70 -18.98 4.19
C LYS A 31 1.34 -19.49 4.62
N TYR A 32 0.46 -19.75 3.64
CA TYR A 32 -0.95 -20.18 3.77
C TYR A 32 -1.91 -19.22 4.50
N SER A 33 -1.42 -18.05 4.92
CA SER A 33 -2.22 -16.91 5.34
C SER A 33 -2.05 -15.75 4.35
N HIS A 34 -2.86 -14.70 4.51
CA HIS A 34 -2.69 -13.46 3.75
C HIS A 34 -1.28 -12.88 3.95
N ASP A 35 -0.86 -12.06 2.98
CA ASP A 35 0.46 -11.40 2.95
C ASP A 35 1.64 -12.39 2.99
N ALA A 36 1.52 -13.49 2.24
CA ALA A 36 2.59 -14.48 2.11
C ALA A 36 3.89 -13.82 1.65
N THR A 37 4.98 -14.11 2.37
CA THR A 37 6.26 -13.40 2.21
C THR A 37 7.43 -14.35 2.48
N LEU A 38 8.55 -14.11 1.78
CA LEU A 38 9.81 -14.82 1.97
C LEU A 38 10.92 -13.83 2.33
N CYS A 39 11.84 -14.25 3.20
CA CYS A 39 13.10 -13.57 3.49
C CYS A 39 14.23 -14.59 3.54
N ALA A 40 15.32 -14.36 2.80
CA ALA A 40 16.48 -15.22 2.75
C ALA A 40 17.76 -14.47 3.15
N ALA A 41 18.57 -15.11 3.98
CA ALA A 41 19.86 -14.58 4.41
C ALA A 41 20.95 -15.63 4.28
N ASP A 42 22.19 -15.17 4.07
CA ASP A 42 23.38 -16.02 4.15
C ASP A 42 23.55 -16.50 5.60
N ALA A 43 23.55 -17.81 5.80
CA ALA A 43 23.67 -18.45 7.10
C ALA A 43 24.97 -18.12 7.82
N LYS A 44 26.07 -17.91 7.07
CA LYS A 44 27.40 -17.65 7.61
C LYS A 44 27.57 -16.20 8.02
N THR A 45 27.10 -15.26 7.21
CA THR A 45 27.33 -13.82 7.44
C THR A 45 26.13 -13.13 8.12
N GLY A 46 24.95 -13.75 8.09
CA GLY A 46 23.70 -13.16 8.56
C GLY A 46 23.17 -12.02 7.68
N LYS A 47 23.80 -11.78 6.51
CA LYS A 47 23.39 -10.74 5.57
C LYS A 47 22.08 -11.15 4.90
N VAL A 48 21.04 -10.31 4.99
CA VAL A 48 19.80 -10.52 4.24
C VAL A 48 20.07 -10.23 2.77
N LEU A 49 19.84 -11.23 1.94
CA LEU A 49 20.16 -11.20 0.52
C LEU A 49 18.93 -10.90 -0.33
N PHE A 50 17.76 -11.41 0.08
CA PHE A 50 16.52 -11.32 -0.69
C PHE A 50 15.30 -11.33 0.22
N ALA A 51 14.28 -10.54 -0.10
CA ALA A 51 12.96 -10.67 0.51
C ALA A 51 11.87 -10.12 -0.43
N ILE A 52 10.73 -10.81 -0.50
CA ILE A 52 9.63 -10.42 -1.39
C ILE A 52 8.29 -10.89 -0.84
N SER A 53 7.25 -10.08 -1.04
CA SER A 53 5.85 -10.47 -0.81
C SER A 53 5.28 -11.13 -2.06
N LYS A 54 4.59 -12.26 -1.91
CA LYS A 54 4.02 -13.05 -3.02
C LYS A 54 3.13 -12.24 -3.95
N GLU A 55 2.37 -11.29 -3.40
CA GLU A 55 1.51 -10.40 -4.20
C GLU A 55 2.27 -9.62 -5.29
N ARG A 56 3.56 -9.32 -5.07
CA ARG A 56 4.40 -8.64 -6.07
C ARG A 56 4.67 -9.52 -7.28
N LEU A 57 4.78 -10.83 -7.08
CA LEU A 57 5.01 -11.82 -8.13
C LEU A 57 3.70 -12.19 -8.83
N THR A 58 2.67 -12.53 -8.06
CA THR A 58 1.41 -13.07 -8.61
C THR A 58 0.45 -11.99 -9.08
N ARG A 59 0.74 -10.72 -8.75
CA ARG A 59 -0.08 -9.54 -9.04
C ARG A 59 -1.47 -9.60 -8.40
N ARG A 60 -1.69 -10.53 -7.46
CA ARG A 60 -2.90 -10.63 -6.62
C ARG A 60 -2.63 -9.99 -5.28
N LYS A 61 -3.39 -8.97 -4.92
CA LYS A 61 -3.19 -8.24 -3.67
C LYS A 61 -3.51 -9.11 -2.46
N HIS A 62 -2.67 -9.06 -1.43
CA HIS A 62 -2.77 -9.89 -0.22
C HIS A 62 -2.71 -11.40 -0.51
N ASP A 63 -1.96 -11.81 -1.55
CA ASP A 63 -1.88 -13.21 -1.96
C ASP A 63 -1.40 -14.12 -0.82
N ALA A 64 -1.90 -15.36 -0.83
CA ALA A 64 -1.68 -16.37 0.19
C ALA A 64 -1.14 -17.67 -0.42
N GLY A 65 -1.18 -18.76 0.34
CA GLY A 65 -0.89 -20.11 -0.12
C GLY A 65 0.59 -20.49 -0.01
N ASN A 66 1.01 -21.39 -0.89
CA ASN A 66 2.32 -22.05 -0.89
C ASN A 66 3.52 -21.11 -1.17
N ALA A 67 4.74 -21.62 -1.02
CA ALA A 67 5.97 -20.83 -1.10
C ALA A 67 6.72 -20.91 -2.44
N ALA A 68 6.37 -21.86 -3.31
CA ALA A 68 7.13 -22.20 -4.52
C ALA A 68 7.61 -20.99 -5.34
N SER A 69 6.67 -20.17 -5.83
CA SER A 69 6.99 -18.96 -6.63
C SER A 69 7.95 -17.98 -5.95
N MET A 70 7.93 -17.87 -4.61
CA MET A 70 8.83 -16.97 -3.88
C MET A 70 10.22 -17.59 -3.73
N VAL A 71 10.30 -18.90 -3.53
CA VAL A 71 11.57 -19.64 -3.42
C VAL A 71 12.28 -19.66 -4.77
N GLU A 72 11.55 -19.94 -5.85
CA GLU A 72 12.07 -19.87 -7.23
C GLU A 72 12.63 -18.46 -7.52
N ALA A 73 11.83 -17.41 -7.29
CA ALA A 73 12.27 -16.03 -7.49
C ALA A 73 13.48 -15.65 -6.61
N CYS A 74 13.59 -16.23 -5.40
CA CYS A 74 14.74 -16.02 -4.52
C CYS A 74 16.00 -16.67 -5.08
N LEU A 75 15.93 -17.93 -5.50
CA LEU A 75 17.10 -18.66 -6.01
C LEU A 75 17.59 -18.07 -7.33
N ASP A 76 16.66 -17.71 -8.23
CA ASP A 76 16.96 -17.02 -9.49
C ASP A 76 17.66 -15.68 -9.23
N ALA A 77 17.17 -14.87 -8.29
CA ALA A 77 17.77 -13.58 -7.96
C ALA A 77 19.16 -13.69 -7.31
N LEU A 78 19.49 -14.83 -6.71
CA LEU A 78 20.78 -15.10 -6.07
C LEU A 78 21.75 -15.90 -6.95
N ASP A 79 21.33 -16.31 -8.16
CA ASP A 79 22.06 -17.22 -9.06
C ASP A 79 22.48 -18.53 -8.36
N LEU A 80 21.55 -19.08 -7.56
CA LEU A 80 21.72 -20.34 -6.84
C LEU A 80 20.86 -21.43 -7.49
N ASN A 81 21.43 -22.62 -7.65
CA ASN A 81 20.64 -23.78 -8.05
C ASN A 81 19.98 -24.39 -6.82
N TYR A 82 18.77 -24.90 -6.99
CA TYR A 82 18.15 -25.71 -5.96
C TYR A 82 18.87 -27.06 -5.83
N ASP A 83 19.54 -27.24 -4.71
CA ASP A 83 19.91 -28.55 -4.16
C ASP A 83 19.57 -28.55 -2.66
N ASP A 84 19.28 -29.71 -2.07
CA ASP A 84 18.90 -29.81 -0.65
C ASP A 84 19.99 -29.29 0.29
N GLU A 85 21.22 -29.14 -0.21
CA GLU A 85 22.30 -28.56 0.55
C GLU A 85 22.26 -27.02 0.53
N CYS A 86 21.65 -26.34 -0.43
CA CYS A 86 21.71 -24.87 -0.55
C CYS A 86 20.92 -24.13 0.55
N ILE A 87 19.96 -24.81 1.19
CA ILE A 87 19.17 -24.29 2.30
C ILE A 87 19.61 -25.00 3.58
N GLN A 88 20.15 -24.25 4.54
CA GLN A 88 20.58 -24.80 5.83
C GLN A 88 19.42 -24.93 6.83
N LYS A 89 18.47 -24.00 6.79
CA LYS A 89 17.36 -23.96 7.75
C LYS A 89 16.18 -23.17 7.20
N VAL A 90 14.98 -23.66 7.50
CA VAL A 90 13.73 -22.94 7.23
C VAL A 90 13.02 -22.65 8.55
N VAL A 91 12.64 -21.39 8.76
CA VAL A 91 11.74 -21.00 9.85
C VAL A 91 10.47 -20.45 9.24
N MET A 92 9.32 -20.94 9.68
CA MET A 92 8.04 -20.59 9.09
C MET A 92 7.01 -20.17 10.14
N ASN A 93 6.01 -19.43 9.69
CA ASN A 93 4.87 -19.05 10.49
C ASN A 93 3.58 -19.17 9.66
N ASN A 94 2.50 -19.48 10.37
CA ASN A 94 1.12 -19.32 9.95
C ASN A 94 0.32 -19.03 11.22
N HIS A 95 -0.45 -17.93 11.26
CA HIS A 95 -1.19 -17.55 12.46
C HIS A 95 -2.51 -18.30 12.65
N HIS A 96 -2.99 -19.02 11.64
CA HIS A 96 -4.23 -19.78 11.74
C HIS A 96 -4.00 -21.13 12.40
N HIS A 97 -3.02 -21.90 11.93
CA HIS A 97 -2.75 -23.27 12.34
C HIS A 97 -1.29 -23.65 12.16
N ARG A 98 -0.85 -24.70 12.88
CA ARG A 98 0.40 -25.38 12.58
C ARG A 98 0.31 -26.11 11.26
N ILE A 99 1.29 -25.85 10.40
CA ILE A 99 1.39 -26.36 9.04
C ILE A 99 2.47 -27.44 8.92
N LEU A 100 3.55 -27.35 9.70
CA LEU A 100 4.66 -28.28 9.66
C LEU A 100 4.26 -29.75 9.95
N PRO A 101 3.35 -30.05 10.91
CA PRO A 101 2.84 -31.41 11.08
C PRO A 101 2.06 -31.94 9.87
N LEU A 102 1.45 -31.07 9.08
CA LEU A 102 0.72 -31.43 7.86
C LEU A 102 1.68 -31.65 6.70
N GLU A 103 2.63 -30.72 6.51
CA GLU A 103 3.65 -30.77 5.45
C GLU A 103 4.55 -32.00 5.55
N ARG A 104 4.96 -32.40 6.77
CA ARG A 104 5.73 -33.63 7.02
C ARG A 104 5.05 -34.91 6.52
N ASN A 105 3.73 -34.88 6.41
CA ASN A 105 2.94 -36.01 5.95
C ASN A 105 2.43 -35.82 4.52
N ARG A 106 2.92 -34.78 3.82
CA ARG A 106 2.43 -34.32 2.51
C ARG A 106 0.91 -34.26 2.45
N LYS A 107 0.28 -33.87 3.55
CA LYS A 107 -1.17 -33.72 3.61
C LYS A 107 -1.55 -32.39 3.02
N HIS A 108 -2.49 -32.40 2.09
CA HIS A 108 -3.06 -31.18 1.56
C HIS A 108 -3.80 -30.41 2.66
N MET A 109 -3.72 -29.09 2.57
CA MET A 109 -4.49 -28.17 3.41
C MET A 109 -5.95 -28.17 2.95
N GLU A 110 -6.77 -29.08 3.49
CA GLU A 110 -8.16 -29.34 3.04
C GLU A 110 -9.06 -28.09 2.95
N TRP A 111 -8.82 -27.09 3.80
CA TRP A 111 -9.56 -25.81 3.82
C TRP A 111 -9.23 -24.85 2.66
N GLU A 112 -8.03 -24.89 2.07
CA GLU A 112 -7.72 -24.03 0.90
C GLU A 112 -8.57 -24.40 -0.32
N MET A 113 -8.85 -25.70 -0.48
CA MET A 113 -9.80 -26.22 -1.47
C MET A 113 -11.26 -25.86 -1.11
N GLY A 114 -11.64 -25.95 0.17
CA GLY A 114 -13.02 -25.71 0.61
C GLY A 114 -13.46 -24.25 0.59
N LEU A 115 -12.53 -23.30 0.63
CA LEU A 115 -12.80 -21.86 0.76
C LEU A 115 -12.56 -21.07 -0.52
N GLY A 116 -12.08 -21.71 -1.59
CA GLY A 116 -11.77 -21.03 -2.85
C GLY A 116 -10.67 -19.98 -2.75
N ILE A 117 -9.84 -20.04 -1.70
CA ILE A 117 -8.64 -19.21 -1.58
C ILE A 117 -7.70 -19.67 -2.70
N ASN A 118 -7.15 -18.70 -3.45
CA ASN A 118 -6.41 -18.95 -4.69
C ASN A 118 -7.24 -19.66 -5.79
N GLY A 119 -8.57 -19.53 -5.79
CA GLY A 119 -9.43 -20.18 -6.80
C GLY A 119 -9.54 -21.70 -6.64
N GLY A 120 -9.05 -22.26 -5.53
CA GLY A 120 -9.08 -23.70 -5.27
C GLY A 120 -8.17 -24.54 -6.17
N SER A 121 -7.22 -23.92 -6.89
CA SER A 121 -6.32 -24.64 -7.79
C SER A 121 -5.20 -25.35 -7.02
N GLU A 122 -5.03 -26.66 -7.25
CA GLU A 122 -3.91 -27.47 -6.76
C GLU A 122 -2.55 -27.12 -7.42
N GLU A 123 -2.51 -26.14 -8.33
CA GLU A 123 -1.30 -25.80 -9.08
C GLU A 123 -0.16 -25.37 -8.16
N GLY A 124 0.97 -26.08 -8.31
CA GLY A 124 2.21 -25.77 -7.62
C GLY A 124 2.30 -26.27 -6.18
N TYR A 125 1.42 -27.15 -5.68
CA TYR A 125 1.62 -27.81 -4.36
C TYR A 125 2.69 -28.89 -4.42
N ASP A 126 2.70 -29.72 -5.47
CA ASP A 126 3.72 -30.76 -5.65
C ASP A 126 5.04 -30.20 -6.21
N ASP A 127 5.18 -28.88 -6.24
CA ASP A 127 6.39 -28.19 -6.68
C ASP A 127 7.52 -28.37 -5.66
N GLU A 128 8.73 -28.69 -6.14
CA GLU A 128 9.92 -28.92 -5.32
C GLU A 128 10.28 -27.69 -4.47
N TYR A 129 9.99 -26.48 -4.97
CA TYR A 129 10.23 -25.21 -4.28
C TYR A 129 9.31 -24.96 -3.08
N ASN A 130 8.38 -25.87 -2.74
CA ASN A 130 7.64 -25.81 -1.48
C ASN A 130 8.39 -26.33 -0.26
N LEU A 131 9.58 -26.91 -0.47
CA LEU A 131 10.49 -27.30 0.62
C LEU A 131 9.92 -28.39 1.54
N PHE A 132 9.03 -29.26 1.04
CA PHE A 132 8.46 -30.35 1.83
C PHE A 132 9.50 -31.37 2.26
N GLU A 133 10.55 -31.59 1.47
CA GLU A 133 11.65 -32.51 1.79
C GLU A 133 12.43 -32.02 3.01
N LEU A 134 12.70 -30.71 3.10
CA LEU A 134 13.33 -30.10 4.28
C LEU A 134 12.46 -30.22 5.55
N ALA A 135 11.13 -30.27 5.40
CA ALA A 135 10.22 -30.51 6.51
C ALA A 135 10.29 -31.95 7.04
N GLU A 136 10.42 -32.93 6.14
CA GLU A 136 10.63 -34.36 6.45
C GLU A 136 12.00 -34.58 7.13
N ASP A 137 13.05 -33.88 6.68
CA ASP A 137 14.42 -33.97 7.21
C ASP A 137 14.65 -33.21 8.53
N GLY A 138 13.62 -32.55 9.05
CA GLY A 138 13.70 -31.85 10.34
C GLY A 138 14.46 -30.51 10.31
N GLN A 139 14.72 -29.96 9.13
CA GLN A 139 15.37 -28.65 8.95
C GLN A 139 14.41 -27.46 9.10
N CYS A 140 13.12 -27.75 9.22
CA CYS A 140 12.05 -26.77 9.40
C CYS A 140 11.69 -26.54 10.88
N THR A 141 11.52 -25.28 11.27
CA THR A 141 11.00 -24.87 12.58
C THR A 141 9.83 -23.90 12.40
N GLU A 142 8.78 -24.04 13.20
CA GLU A 142 7.69 -23.08 13.27
C GLU A 142 7.89 -22.10 14.44
N LEU A 143 7.55 -20.84 14.22
CA LEU A 143 7.61 -19.78 15.23
C LEU A 143 6.19 -19.24 15.49
N SER A 144 5.81 -18.97 16.74
CA SER A 144 4.50 -18.35 17.05
C SER A 144 4.38 -16.95 16.45
N HIS A 145 3.16 -16.55 16.09
CA HIS A 145 2.92 -15.37 15.27
C HIS A 145 3.40 -14.05 15.90
N HIS A 146 2.98 -13.75 17.14
CA HIS A 146 3.44 -12.53 17.80
C HIS A 146 4.93 -12.57 18.15
N LEU A 147 5.53 -13.75 18.28
CA LEU A 147 6.96 -13.88 18.51
C LEU A 147 7.73 -13.53 17.23
N ALA A 148 7.26 -14.00 16.07
CA ALA A 148 7.79 -13.62 14.76
C ALA A 148 7.70 -12.10 14.52
N HIS A 149 6.57 -11.46 14.83
CA HIS A 149 6.44 -9.99 14.82
C HIS A 149 7.49 -9.31 15.71
N ALA A 150 7.72 -9.84 16.91
CA ALA A 150 8.69 -9.27 17.84
C ALA A 150 10.12 -9.38 17.30
N TYR A 151 10.48 -10.54 16.71
CA TYR A 151 11.78 -10.72 16.05
C TYR A 151 11.97 -9.81 14.85
N SER A 152 10.94 -9.63 14.00
CA SER A 152 11.04 -8.85 12.78
C SER A 152 11.47 -7.41 13.06
N THR A 153 11.06 -6.84 14.20
CA THR A 153 11.35 -5.45 14.55
C THR A 153 12.51 -5.33 15.55
N ALA A 154 12.57 -6.14 16.60
CA ALA A 154 13.61 -6.02 17.64
C ALA A 154 15.02 -6.26 17.11
N THR A 155 15.18 -7.25 16.23
CA THR A 155 16.51 -7.61 15.67
C THR A 155 17.05 -6.50 14.78
N GLN A 156 16.18 -5.71 14.16
CA GLN A 156 16.56 -4.60 13.29
C GLN A 156 16.70 -3.26 14.02
N ALA A 157 16.24 -3.15 15.26
CA ALA A 157 16.23 -1.91 16.00
C ALA A 157 17.64 -1.26 16.06
N PRO A 158 17.78 0.07 15.92
CA PRO A 158 19.08 0.76 15.97
C PRO A 158 19.67 0.85 17.40
N PHE A 159 19.13 0.09 18.35
CA PHE A 159 19.55 0.05 19.75
C PHE A 159 19.59 -1.40 20.24
N ASP A 160 20.49 -1.66 21.21
CA ASP A 160 20.74 -3.03 21.69
C ASP A 160 19.69 -3.52 22.69
N LYS A 161 18.94 -2.63 23.36
CA LYS A 161 17.96 -3.00 24.39
C LYS A 161 16.69 -2.15 24.31
N GLY A 162 15.52 -2.77 24.49
CA GLY A 162 14.24 -2.07 24.59
C GLY A 162 13.06 -3.01 24.78
N MET A 163 11.85 -2.49 24.55
CA MET A 163 10.64 -3.32 24.47
C MET A 163 10.00 -3.28 23.09
N VAL A 164 9.35 -4.38 22.71
CA VAL A 164 8.48 -4.45 21.53
C VAL A 164 7.04 -4.56 22.00
N VAL A 165 6.17 -3.75 21.43
CA VAL A 165 4.72 -3.87 21.57
C VAL A 165 4.16 -4.40 20.24
N VAL A 166 3.57 -5.59 20.28
CA VAL A 166 2.91 -6.24 19.15
C VAL A 166 1.41 -6.01 19.28
N MET A 167 0.84 -5.27 18.33
CA MET A 167 -0.57 -4.89 18.27
C MET A 167 -1.12 -5.36 16.95
N ASP A 168 -1.97 -6.38 16.99
CA ASP A 168 -2.38 -7.07 15.80
C ASP A 168 -3.87 -7.38 15.76
N GLY A 169 -4.32 -7.91 14.63
CA GLY A 169 -5.65 -8.46 14.47
C GLY A 169 -5.85 -9.73 15.29
N MET A 170 -4.99 -10.72 15.11
CA MET A 170 -5.01 -11.97 15.88
C MET A 170 -3.71 -12.73 15.68
N GLY A 171 -3.25 -13.41 16.72
CA GLY A 171 -2.13 -14.34 16.62
C GLY A 171 -2.54 -15.79 16.85
N GLU A 172 -1.63 -16.53 17.48
CA GLU A 172 -1.76 -17.98 17.60
C GLU A 172 -2.86 -18.41 18.59
N THR A 173 -3.37 -19.62 18.41
CA THR A 173 -4.29 -20.27 19.35
C THR A 173 -3.58 -20.78 20.61
N TYR A 174 -4.20 -20.56 21.78
CA TYR A 174 -3.65 -20.99 23.06
C TYR A 174 -3.49 -22.52 23.13
N ARG A 175 -4.44 -23.31 22.63
CA ARG A 175 -4.34 -24.77 22.67
C ARG A 175 -3.21 -25.29 21.82
N THR A 176 -2.92 -24.69 20.68
CA THR A 176 -1.79 -25.09 19.83
C THR A 176 -0.47 -24.89 20.57
N MET A 177 -0.27 -23.73 21.20
CA MET A 177 0.91 -23.47 22.03
C MET A 177 1.01 -24.44 23.20
N LEU A 178 -0.11 -24.70 23.88
CA LEU A 178 -0.15 -25.60 25.02
C LEU A 178 0.15 -27.04 24.61
N GLN A 179 -0.44 -27.52 23.50
CA GLN A 179 -0.24 -28.87 22.99
C GLN A 179 1.23 -29.11 22.68
N ALA A 180 1.87 -28.20 21.95
CA ALA A 180 3.29 -28.31 21.61
C ALA A 180 4.19 -28.30 22.85
N LYS A 181 3.88 -27.47 23.86
CA LYS A 181 4.58 -27.50 25.15
C LYS A 181 4.43 -28.83 25.86
N LEU A 182 3.22 -29.38 25.92
CA LEU A 182 2.94 -30.66 26.58
C LEU A 182 3.58 -31.84 25.86
N SER A 183 3.67 -31.80 24.54
CA SER A 183 4.37 -32.81 23.74
C SER A 183 5.88 -32.61 23.66
N ASN A 184 6.40 -31.51 24.21
CA ASN A 184 7.79 -31.09 24.08
C ASN A 184 8.26 -31.10 22.61
N ASP A 185 7.45 -30.56 21.70
CA ASP A 185 7.76 -30.54 20.27
C ASP A 185 8.93 -29.58 19.97
N PRO A 186 10.11 -30.09 19.55
CA PRO A 186 11.28 -29.25 19.29
C PRO A 186 11.14 -28.43 18.01
N SER A 187 10.18 -28.74 17.15
CA SER A 187 9.95 -28.06 15.88
C SER A 187 8.99 -26.88 15.97
N TYR A 188 8.51 -26.55 17.18
CA TYR A 188 7.66 -25.37 17.40
C TYR A 188 8.14 -24.52 18.57
N VAL A 189 8.43 -23.27 18.27
CA VAL A 189 8.88 -22.28 19.25
C VAL A 189 7.76 -21.28 19.48
N SER A 190 7.27 -21.24 20.71
CA SER A 190 6.21 -20.31 21.13
C SER A 190 6.56 -19.61 22.42
N ASP A 191 5.72 -18.65 22.80
CA ASP A 191 5.84 -17.94 24.07
C ASP A 191 5.70 -18.84 25.30
N LEU A 192 5.03 -19.99 25.16
CA LEU A 192 4.96 -20.98 26.23
C LEU A 192 6.21 -21.85 26.35
N SER A 193 7.09 -21.84 25.33
CA SER A 193 8.40 -22.51 25.35
C SER A 193 9.38 -21.85 26.32
N PHE A 194 9.13 -20.60 26.73
CA PHE A 194 9.96 -19.93 27.73
C PHE A 194 9.82 -20.57 29.12
N PRO A 195 10.92 -20.63 29.92
CA PRO A 195 10.88 -21.20 31.26
C PRO A 195 9.85 -20.50 32.15
N SER A 196 8.99 -21.30 32.78
CA SER A 196 7.92 -20.83 33.65
C SER A 196 7.94 -21.55 35.00
N VAL A 197 7.49 -20.88 36.06
CA VAL A 197 7.27 -21.54 37.36
C VAL A 197 6.02 -22.42 37.24
N GLU A 198 6.01 -23.57 37.92
CA GLU A 198 4.86 -24.48 37.90
C GLU A 198 3.55 -23.76 38.24
N GLY A 199 2.53 -23.97 37.41
CA GLY A 199 1.23 -23.33 37.53
C GLY A 199 1.17 -21.84 37.13
N LYS A 200 2.25 -21.27 36.58
CA LYS A 200 2.29 -19.86 36.12
C LYS A 200 2.79 -19.72 34.69
N PHE A 201 2.34 -18.66 34.02
CA PHE A 201 2.87 -18.26 32.72
C PHE A 201 4.26 -17.61 32.86
N PRO A 202 5.12 -17.66 31.82
CA PRO A 202 6.41 -16.96 31.82
C PRO A 202 6.28 -15.43 31.70
N PHE A 203 5.06 -14.95 31.48
CA PHE A 203 4.66 -13.55 31.29
C PHE A 203 3.39 -13.23 32.09
N THR A 204 3.07 -11.95 32.22
CA THR A 204 1.75 -11.51 32.71
C THR A 204 0.69 -11.88 31.68
N CYS A 205 -0.16 -12.85 32.00
CA CYS A 205 -1.22 -13.33 31.11
C CYS A 205 -2.57 -12.70 31.48
N ILE A 206 -3.29 -12.22 30.48
CA ILE A 206 -4.68 -11.78 30.60
C ILE A 206 -5.55 -12.60 29.65
N PRO A 207 -6.62 -13.27 30.13
CA PRO A 207 -6.98 -13.44 31.54
C PRO A 207 -5.94 -14.30 32.29
N SER A 208 -5.73 -14.06 33.59
CA SER A 208 -4.74 -14.82 34.36
C SER A 208 -5.11 -16.30 34.56
N ASN A 209 -6.40 -16.62 34.45
CA ASN A 209 -6.92 -18.00 34.55
C ASN A 209 -7.22 -18.60 33.17
N LEU A 210 -6.49 -18.18 32.13
CA LEU A 210 -6.63 -18.66 30.75
C LEU A 210 -6.68 -20.19 30.65
N SER A 211 -5.80 -20.91 31.37
CA SER A 211 -5.75 -22.38 31.36
C SER A 211 -7.05 -23.05 31.79
N GLU A 212 -7.84 -22.43 32.68
CA GLU A 212 -9.15 -22.93 33.11
C GLU A 212 -10.22 -22.58 32.07
N LEU A 213 -10.24 -21.31 31.63
CA LEU A 213 -11.24 -20.82 30.68
C LEU A 213 -11.16 -21.56 29.35
N ALA A 214 -9.94 -21.85 28.89
CA ALA A 214 -9.69 -22.58 27.65
C ALA A 214 -10.19 -24.04 27.69
N GLN A 215 -10.39 -24.65 28.86
CA GLN A 215 -10.98 -25.99 28.95
C GLN A 215 -12.48 -25.98 28.70
N SER A 216 -13.15 -24.88 29.04
CA SER A 216 -14.61 -24.73 28.93
C SER A 216 -15.07 -24.03 27.64
N ASN A 217 -14.16 -23.36 26.91
CA ASN A 217 -14.51 -22.67 25.68
C ASN A 217 -14.68 -23.68 24.52
N PRO A 218 -15.79 -23.66 23.74
CA PRO A 218 -15.97 -24.56 22.62
C PRO A 218 -14.99 -24.33 21.44
N PHE A 219 -14.46 -23.13 21.27
CA PHE A 219 -13.54 -22.76 20.19
C PHE A 219 -12.09 -22.70 20.71
N ASP A 220 -11.51 -21.53 20.96
CA ASP A 220 -10.24 -21.38 21.68
C ASP A 220 -10.09 -19.94 22.18
N PHE A 221 -8.89 -19.57 22.63
CA PHE A 221 -8.41 -18.22 22.82
C PHE A 221 -7.27 -17.93 21.85
N ARG A 222 -7.23 -16.72 21.29
CA ARG A 222 -6.15 -16.26 20.42
C ARG A 222 -5.39 -15.10 21.02
N GLU A 223 -4.13 -14.97 20.64
CA GLU A 223 -3.32 -13.81 20.99
C GLU A 223 -3.93 -12.53 20.41
N ALA A 224 -3.98 -11.45 21.21
CA ALA A 224 -4.50 -10.14 20.81
C ALA A 224 -3.40 -9.06 20.88
N GLU A 225 -2.89 -8.78 22.07
CA GLU A 225 -1.77 -7.85 22.27
C GLU A 225 -0.63 -8.53 23.04
N SER A 226 0.61 -8.24 22.70
CA SER A 226 1.79 -8.82 23.36
C SER A 226 2.90 -7.80 23.55
N VAL A 227 3.64 -7.94 24.65
CA VAL A 227 4.82 -7.12 24.94
C VAL A 227 6.00 -8.00 25.26
N TYR A 228 7.13 -7.65 24.67
CA TYR A 228 8.41 -8.31 24.84
C TYR A 228 9.44 -7.31 25.32
N VAL A 229 10.39 -7.76 26.14
CA VAL A 229 11.63 -7.03 26.37
C VAL A 229 12.76 -7.76 25.65
N PHE A 230 13.73 -7.01 25.17
CA PHE A 230 14.80 -7.59 24.39
C PHE A 230 16.17 -6.98 24.69
N GLU A 231 17.21 -7.81 24.53
CA GLU A 231 18.62 -7.42 24.54
C GLU A 231 19.35 -8.15 23.41
N LYS A 232 20.10 -7.41 22.59
CA LYS A 232 20.93 -7.94 21.52
C LYS A 232 22.27 -8.40 22.11
N MET A 233 22.56 -9.69 22.03
CA MET A 233 23.89 -10.21 22.31
C MET A 233 24.75 -10.15 21.05
N GLU A 234 25.97 -10.67 21.13
CA GLU A 234 26.86 -10.72 19.96
C GLU A 234 26.27 -11.54 18.82
N THR A 235 25.83 -12.78 19.09
CA THR A 235 25.34 -13.74 18.09
C THR A 235 23.94 -14.28 18.37
N THR A 236 23.30 -13.85 19.46
CA THR A 236 21.97 -14.33 19.88
C THR A 236 21.04 -13.20 20.27
N MET A 237 19.73 -13.40 20.13
CA MET A 237 18.73 -12.45 20.55
C MET A 237 18.09 -12.85 21.89
N ASN A 238 18.27 -12.06 22.94
CA ASN A 238 17.56 -12.28 24.21
C ASN A 238 16.21 -11.59 24.17
N LEU A 239 15.24 -12.18 23.48
CA LEU A 239 13.87 -11.68 23.42
C LEU A 239 12.97 -12.48 24.36
N LYS A 240 12.23 -11.81 25.25
CA LYS A 240 11.41 -12.46 26.28
C LYS A 240 10.01 -11.85 26.35
N PRO A 241 8.93 -12.66 26.34
CA PRO A 241 7.59 -12.15 26.59
C PRO A 241 7.44 -11.69 28.05
N VAL A 242 6.84 -10.53 28.25
CA VAL A 242 6.55 -9.96 29.59
C VAL A 242 5.06 -9.75 29.82
N PHE A 243 4.28 -9.59 28.75
CA PHE A 243 2.83 -9.47 28.79
C PHE A 243 2.19 -10.14 27.58
N LYS A 244 1.06 -10.82 27.78
CA LYS A 244 0.16 -11.25 26.72
C LYS A 244 -1.30 -11.12 27.12
N ARG A 245 -2.11 -10.61 26.20
CA ARG A 245 -3.58 -10.68 26.24
C ARG A 245 -4.07 -11.71 25.23
N PHE A 246 -4.98 -12.56 25.70
CA PHE A 246 -5.68 -13.57 24.95
C PHE A 246 -7.18 -13.27 24.96
N THR A 247 -7.82 -13.38 23.81
CA THR A 247 -9.25 -13.12 23.63
C THR A 247 -9.97 -14.38 23.14
N PRO A 248 -11.21 -14.64 23.58
CA PRO A 248 -11.96 -15.80 23.12
C PRO A 248 -12.23 -15.71 21.62
N GLU A 249 -12.03 -16.81 20.91
CA GLU A 249 -12.48 -16.98 19.54
C GLU A 249 -13.99 -17.23 19.54
N ASN A 250 -14.75 -16.39 18.84
CA ASN A 250 -16.21 -16.43 18.81
C ASN A 250 -16.77 -17.03 17.50
N SER A 251 -15.88 -17.50 16.62
CA SER A 251 -16.21 -18.13 15.34
C SER A 251 -15.65 -19.56 15.28
N PRO A 252 -16.32 -20.50 14.60
CA PRO A 252 -15.75 -21.82 14.33
C PRO A 252 -14.40 -21.70 13.58
N PRO A 253 -13.35 -22.44 13.99
CA PRO A 253 -12.03 -22.42 13.33
C PRO A 253 -12.08 -22.77 11.84
N THR A 254 -13.13 -23.47 11.40
CA THR A 254 -13.33 -23.90 10.01
C THR A 254 -13.87 -22.81 9.08
N LEU A 255 -14.23 -21.63 9.60
CA LEU A 255 -14.72 -20.49 8.81
C LEU A 255 -13.63 -19.41 8.70
N TYR A 256 -12.84 -19.47 7.64
CA TYR A 256 -11.69 -18.60 7.36
C TYR A 256 -12.06 -17.12 7.37
N ASN A 257 -11.40 -16.33 8.21
CA ASN A 257 -11.63 -14.89 8.43
C ASN A 257 -13.08 -14.45 8.73
N HIS A 258 -14.04 -15.37 8.78
CA HIS A 258 -15.42 -15.08 9.09
C HIS A 258 -15.54 -14.79 10.58
N GLY A 259 -15.72 -13.51 10.92
CA GLY A 259 -15.71 -13.05 12.29
C GLY A 259 -14.32 -12.77 12.84
N PHE A 260 -13.30 -12.61 11.99
CA PHE A 260 -12.07 -11.91 12.39
C PHE A 260 -12.43 -10.56 13.00
N GLU A 261 -13.33 -9.82 12.34
CA GLU A 261 -13.86 -8.57 12.87
C GLU A 261 -14.55 -8.76 14.21
N ASN A 262 -15.01 -9.95 14.61
CA ASN A 262 -15.66 -10.21 15.90
C ASN A 262 -14.67 -10.47 17.05
N MET A 263 -13.37 -10.55 16.76
CA MET A 263 -12.34 -10.64 17.79
C MET A 263 -12.27 -9.35 18.62
N ASP A 264 -11.74 -9.49 19.83
CA ASP A 264 -11.62 -8.43 20.84
C ASP A 264 -10.18 -7.90 20.95
N SER A 265 -9.48 -7.84 19.82
CA SER A 265 -8.18 -7.18 19.68
C SER A 265 -8.35 -5.76 19.13
N VAL A 266 -7.38 -4.89 19.41
CA VAL A 266 -7.39 -3.53 18.86
C VAL A 266 -7.39 -3.51 17.33
N GLY A 267 -6.69 -4.46 16.69
CA GLY A 267 -6.66 -4.60 15.23
C GLY A 267 -8.01 -5.02 14.66
N ALA A 268 -8.65 -6.04 15.24
CA ALA A 268 -9.95 -6.53 14.79
C ALA A 268 -11.07 -5.48 14.97
N LEU A 269 -11.07 -4.73 16.07
CA LEU A 269 -12.02 -3.64 16.31
C LEU A 269 -11.88 -2.54 15.25
N TYR A 270 -10.64 -2.18 14.88
CA TYR A 270 -10.38 -1.21 13.83
C TYR A 270 -10.82 -1.72 12.45
N SER A 271 -10.53 -2.99 12.15
CA SER A 271 -11.00 -3.68 10.93
C SER A 271 -12.52 -3.80 10.84
N ARG A 272 -13.21 -3.95 11.97
CA ARG A 272 -14.68 -3.94 12.03
C ARG A 272 -15.25 -2.60 11.56
N ALA A 273 -14.63 -1.48 11.94
CA ALA A 273 -15.01 -0.16 11.42
C ALA A 273 -14.72 -0.06 9.92
N SER A 274 -13.61 -0.63 9.45
CA SER A 274 -13.30 -0.72 8.01
C SER A 274 -14.37 -1.51 7.23
N SER A 275 -14.78 -2.68 7.72
CA SER A 275 -15.88 -3.46 7.13
C SER A 275 -17.18 -2.68 7.11
N HIS A 276 -17.50 -1.97 8.20
CA HIS A 276 -18.73 -1.17 8.27
C HIS A 276 -18.75 -0.03 7.27
N ILE A 277 -17.63 0.69 7.13
CA ILE A 277 -17.54 1.84 6.24
C ILE A 277 -17.36 1.37 4.79
N PHE A 278 -16.41 0.49 4.51
CA PHE A 278 -15.98 0.19 3.14
C PHE A 278 -16.43 -1.18 2.61
N GLY A 279 -17.05 -2.01 3.43
CA GLY A 279 -17.38 -3.40 3.07
C GLY A 279 -16.14 -4.30 2.96
N ASP A 280 -14.99 -3.84 3.46
CA ASP A 280 -13.70 -4.51 3.35
C ASP A 280 -12.92 -4.36 4.66
N TRP A 281 -12.69 -5.48 5.35
CA TRP A 281 -11.97 -5.51 6.63
C TRP A 281 -10.49 -5.15 6.48
N ASN A 282 -9.90 -5.33 5.29
CA ASN A 282 -8.49 -5.07 5.02
C ASN A 282 -8.24 -3.62 4.54
N ALA A 283 -9.30 -2.80 4.46
CA ALA A 283 -9.22 -1.39 4.08
C ALA A 283 -8.94 -0.43 5.25
N CYS A 284 -8.37 -0.90 6.36
CA CYS A 284 -8.09 -0.10 7.58
C CYS A 284 -7.34 1.21 7.30
N GLY A 285 -6.38 1.22 6.38
CA GLY A 285 -5.68 2.44 5.98
C GLY A 285 -6.60 3.53 5.39
N LYS A 286 -7.78 3.16 4.86
CA LYS A 286 -8.82 4.11 4.42
C LYS A 286 -9.55 4.75 5.60
N VAL A 287 -9.81 3.99 6.67
CA VAL A 287 -10.39 4.52 7.92
C VAL A 287 -9.47 5.59 8.49
N MET A 288 -8.18 5.28 8.60
CA MET A 288 -7.14 6.22 9.04
C MET A 288 -7.09 7.49 8.16
N GLY A 289 -7.22 7.33 6.84
CA GLY A 289 -7.23 8.46 5.90
C GLY A 289 -8.52 9.29 5.92
N LEU A 290 -9.63 8.71 6.37
CA LEU A 290 -10.94 9.38 6.45
C LEU A 290 -11.08 10.19 7.75
N ALA A 291 -10.48 9.74 8.86
CA ALA A 291 -10.59 10.37 10.18
C ALA A 291 -10.31 11.89 10.20
N PRO A 292 -9.28 12.44 9.52
CA PRO A 292 -8.99 13.88 9.54
C PRO A 292 -10.13 14.77 9.00
N TRP A 293 -11.00 14.21 8.15
CA TRP A 293 -12.12 14.95 7.54
C TRP A 293 -13.20 15.38 8.56
N MET A 294 -13.11 14.89 9.80
CA MET A 294 -13.91 15.38 10.92
C MET A 294 -13.79 16.90 11.13
N HIS A 295 -12.62 17.46 10.81
CA HIS A 295 -12.34 18.89 11.00
C HIS A 295 -12.63 19.73 9.76
N TYR A 296 -13.08 19.11 8.65
CA TYR A 296 -13.43 19.84 7.44
C TYR A 296 -14.86 20.40 7.53
N THR A 297 -15.06 21.60 6.98
CA THR A 297 -16.37 22.26 6.94
C THR A 297 -16.79 22.45 5.49
N TRP A 298 -17.85 21.75 5.09
CA TRP A 298 -18.49 21.93 3.79
C TRP A 298 -19.43 23.13 3.84
N LYS A 299 -19.63 23.80 2.70
CA LYS A 299 -20.58 24.90 2.57
C LYS A 299 -21.47 24.66 1.36
N ASP A 300 -22.78 24.81 1.54
CA ASP A 300 -23.68 24.87 0.39
C ASP A 300 -23.64 26.25 -0.29
N PHE A 301 -24.33 26.35 -1.42
CA PHE A 301 -24.54 27.59 -2.17
C PHE A 301 -25.10 28.75 -1.32
N ASN A 302 -25.92 28.46 -0.30
CA ASN A 302 -26.48 29.47 0.59
C ASN A 302 -25.50 29.88 1.70
N GLY A 303 -24.27 29.35 1.68
CA GLY A 303 -23.26 29.54 2.73
C GLY A 303 -23.57 28.77 4.01
N LYS A 304 -24.56 27.86 4.00
CA LYS A 304 -24.87 27.00 5.14
C LYS A 304 -23.77 25.97 5.28
N THR A 305 -23.23 25.90 6.48
CA THR A 305 -22.14 24.97 6.81
C THR A 305 -22.69 23.60 7.15
N PHE A 306 -22.04 22.55 6.63
CA PHE A 306 -22.26 21.16 7.00
C PHE A 306 -20.96 20.67 7.64
N THR A 307 -21.09 20.07 8.81
CA THR A 307 -19.96 19.51 9.55
C THR A 307 -20.33 18.13 10.06
N PRO A 308 -19.38 17.18 10.16
CA PRO A 308 -19.63 15.90 10.80
C PRO A 308 -19.85 16.14 12.29
N VAL A 309 -20.58 15.22 12.93
CA VAL A 309 -20.89 15.32 14.37
C VAL A 309 -19.98 14.38 15.12
N GLU A 310 -19.29 14.88 16.14
CA GLU A 310 -18.42 14.04 16.96
C GLU A 310 -19.27 13.05 17.77
N LEU A 311 -18.88 11.79 17.79
CA LEU A 311 -19.53 10.80 18.65
C LEU A 311 -19.00 10.97 20.07
N GLU A 312 -19.86 11.36 21.02
CA GLU A 312 -19.45 11.61 22.41
C GLU A 312 -19.01 10.33 23.13
N GLU A 313 -19.70 9.21 22.87
CA GLU A 313 -19.44 7.94 23.55
C GLU A 313 -18.27 7.16 22.92
N PRO A 314 -17.35 6.60 23.73
CA PRO A 314 -16.28 5.72 23.25
C PRO A 314 -16.81 4.42 22.64
N ILE A 315 -16.20 4.04 21.52
CA ILE A 315 -16.37 2.75 20.85
C ILE A 315 -15.33 1.75 21.34
N MET A 316 -14.09 2.18 21.59
CA MET A 316 -13.13 1.36 22.34
C MET A 316 -12.96 1.94 23.75
N GLY A 317 -13.10 1.08 24.75
CA GLY A 317 -12.92 1.41 26.16
C GLY A 317 -12.84 0.14 27.01
N GLY A 318 -12.33 0.24 28.23
CA GLY A 318 -12.28 -0.90 29.15
C GLY A 318 -11.49 -0.62 30.42
N SER A 319 -11.75 -1.38 31.48
CA SER A 319 -11.08 -1.28 32.80
C SER A 319 -9.59 -1.63 32.78
N LEU A 320 -9.10 -2.27 31.72
CA LEU A 320 -7.67 -2.45 31.45
C LEU A 320 -6.97 -1.12 31.14
N TYR A 321 -7.75 -0.12 30.70
CA TYR A 321 -7.29 1.13 30.09
C TYR A 321 -7.92 2.38 30.72
N SER A 322 -8.71 2.25 31.80
CA SER A 322 -9.27 3.41 32.50
C SER A 322 -8.38 3.86 33.67
N GLU A 323 -8.04 5.15 33.72
CA GLU A 323 -7.33 5.75 34.85
C GLU A 323 -8.19 5.71 36.13
N LEU A 324 -8.00 4.68 36.95
CA LEU A 324 -8.23 4.81 38.39
C LEU A 324 -6.90 4.99 39.08
N LYS A 325 -6.56 6.26 39.34
CA LYS A 325 -5.42 6.71 40.15
C LYS A 325 -5.29 5.85 41.40
N GLY A 326 -4.26 4.99 41.42
CA GLY A 326 -3.71 4.42 42.64
C GLY A 326 -4.24 3.05 43.12
N GLN A 327 -4.87 2.22 42.28
CA GLN A 327 -5.19 0.83 42.66
C GLN A 327 -4.58 -0.20 41.71
N ASN A 328 -4.01 -1.28 42.27
CA ASN A 328 -3.48 -2.43 41.55
C ASN A 328 -4.55 -3.02 40.62
N PHE A 329 -4.12 -3.43 39.41
CA PHE A 329 -4.84 -4.26 38.43
C PHE A 329 -5.96 -5.07 39.07
N ARG A 330 -7.22 -4.63 38.92
CA ARG A 330 -8.36 -5.50 39.20
C ARG A 330 -8.74 -6.20 37.91
N GLN A 331 -8.57 -7.52 37.93
CA GLN A 331 -9.30 -8.45 37.07
C GLN A 331 -10.79 -8.15 37.20
N ASP A 332 -11.37 -7.49 36.21
CA ASP A 332 -12.82 -7.43 36.08
C ASP A 332 -13.19 -8.04 34.73
N LYS A 333 -13.95 -9.13 34.79
CA LYS A 333 -14.23 -10.04 33.66
C LYS A 333 -15.41 -9.55 32.80
N ASP A 334 -16.09 -8.48 33.20
CA ASP A 334 -17.41 -8.13 32.67
C ASP A 334 -17.45 -6.82 31.84
N LEU A 335 -16.31 -6.18 31.57
CA LEU A 335 -16.27 -4.81 31.01
C LEU A 335 -15.87 -4.69 29.53
N ILE A 336 -15.74 -5.79 28.80
CA ILE A 336 -15.34 -5.75 27.37
C ILE A 336 -16.52 -5.95 26.40
N ALA A 337 -17.70 -6.27 26.91
CA ALA A 337 -18.92 -6.37 26.11
C ALA A 337 -19.78 -5.12 26.31
N GLY A 338 -19.67 -4.10 25.46
CA GLY A 338 -20.51 -2.92 25.68
C GLY A 338 -20.51 -1.74 24.70
N ALA A 339 -19.70 -1.70 23.65
CA ALA A 339 -19.85 -0.62 22.68
C ALA A 339 -21.04 -0.91 21.75
N PRO A 340 -21.99 0.05 21.57
CA PRO A 340 -23.04 -0.10 20.59
C PRO A 340 -22.39 -0.08 19.20
N LEU A 341 -22.10 -1.26 18.68
CA LEU A 341 -21.86 -1.42 17.25
C LEU A 341 -23.10 -0.87 16.56
N ILE A 342 -22.91 0.19 15.78
CA ILE A 342 -23.93 0.64 14.84
C ILE A 342 -24.06 -0.47 13.80
N SER A 343 -24.83 -1.49 14.15
CA SER A 343 -25.68 -2.21 13.23
C SER A 343 -26.66 -1.18 12.69
N ARG A 344 -26.26 -0.43 11.67
CA ARG A 344 -27.12 -0.47 10.49
C ARG A 344 -26.69 -1.71 9.73
N MET A 345 -27.28 -2.85 10.08
CA MET A 345 -27.72 -3.80 9.07
C MET A 345 -28.63 -3.00 8.13
N ASP A 346 -28.01 -2.26 7.22
CA ASP A 346 -28.73 -1.70 6.10
C ASP A 346 -29.06 -2.91 5.24
N SER A 347 -30.34 -3.13 4.95
CA SER A 347 -30.78 -4.10 3.94
C SER A 347 -30.18 -3.86 2.55
N ASP A 348 -29.42 -2.77 2.42
CA ASP A 348 -28.71 -2.30 1.24
C ASP A 348 -27.23 -2.71 1.21
N LEU A 349 -26.71 -3.35 2.27
CA LEU A 349 -25.32 -3.84 2.34
C LEU A 349 -25.20 -5.33 2.06
N PHE A 350 -26.29 -6.08 2.21
CA PHE A 350 -26.32 -7.49 1.88
C PHE A 350 -27.55 -7.76 1.04
N ASP A 351 -27.38 -8.46 -0.07
CA ASP A 351 -28.54 -8.91 -0.84
C ASP A 351 -29.35 -9.92 -0.01
N SER A 352 -30.50 -10.33 -0.52
CA SER A 352 -31.35 -11.31 0.17
C SER A 352 -30.70 -12.70 0.33
N GLN A 353 -29.49 -12.89 -0.20
CA GLN A 353 -28.67 -14.10 -0.12
C GLN A 353 -27.49 -13.95 0.86
N GLY A 354 -27.31 -12.77 1.47
CA GLY A 354 -26.24 -12.50 2.42
C GLY A 354 -24.92 -12.09 1.78
N ASN A 355 -24.89 -11.75 0.49
CA ASN A 355 -23.69 -11.26 -0.20
C ASN A 355 -23.58 -9.73 -0.05
N VAL A 356 -22.36 -9.21 0.18
CA VAL A 356 -22.13 -7.77 0.28
C VAL A 356 -22.56 -7.06 -1.02
N ILE A 357 -23.51 -6.12 -0.91
CA ILE A 357 -23.92 -5.22 -1.99
C ILE A 357 -22.85 -4.11 -2.09
N PRO A 358 -22.13 -3.99 -3.22
CA PRO A 358 -21.14 -2.92 -3.37
C PRO A 358 -21.84 -1.56 -3.45
N LYS A 359 -21.78 -0.75 -2.39
CA LYS A 359 -22.22 0.66 -2.48
C LYS A 359 -21.19 1.43 -3.30
N ARG A 360 -21.64 1.99 -4.43
CA ARG A 360 -20.83 2.90 -5.25
C ARG A 360 -20.54 4.15 -4.42
N ARG A 361 -19.29 4.28 -3.97
CA ARG A 361 -18.57 5.45 -3.41
C ARG A 361 -19.40 6.47 -2.62
N TYR A 362 -19.07 6.64 -1.34
CA TYR A 362 -19.37 7.87 -0.60
C TYR A 362 -18.90 9.08 -1.42
N ASP A 363 -19.85 9.90 -1.87
CA ASP A 363 -19.55 11.14 -2.59
C ASP A 363 -19.17 12.21 -1.55
N PHE A 364 -17.87 12.49 -1.44
CA PHE A 364 -17.29 13.50 -0.54
C PHE A 364 -16.91 14.79 -1.29
N ASP A 365 -17.24 14.89 -2.59
CA ASP A 365 -16.66 15.88 -3.50
C ASP A 365 -17.40 17.23 -3.44
N ASP A 366 -16.78 18.24 -2.82
CA ASP A 366 -17.00 19.67 -3.09
C ASP A 366 -16.47 19.96 -4.51
N ASN A 367 -17.34 20.10 -5.51
CA ASN A 367 -16.95 20.55 -6.85
C ASN A 367 -17.02 22.08 -6.97
N ASP A 368 -15.85 22.72 -7.03
CA ASP A 368 -15.62 23.82 -7.96
C ASP A 368 -15.02 23.22 -9.24
N ASP A 369 -15.60 23.60 -10.39
CA ASP A 369 -15.30 23.23 -11.78
C ASP A 369 -15.57 21.78 -12.25
N ASP A 370 -16.67 21.62 -12.99
CA ASP A 370 -16.60 21.14 -14.39
C ASP A 370 -17.86 21.51 -15.21
N ASN A 371 -17.66 21.69 -16.51
CA ASN A 371 -18.63 22.27 -17.44
C ASN A 371 -19.89 21.42 -17.65
N ALA A 372 -21.01 22.15 -17.63
CA ALA A 372 -22.37 21.69 -17.80
C ALA A 372 -22.71 21.17 -19.20
N LEU A 373 -23.30 19.98 -19.26
CA LEU A 373 -24.36 19.56 -20.19
C LEU A 373 -25.29 18.71 -19.31
N GLU A 374 -26.54 19.05 -19.00
CA GLU A 374 -27.66 19.55 -19.81
C GLU A 374 -28.55 20.41 -18.88
N THR A 375 -29.00 21.62 -19.22
CA THR A 375 -30.13 21.87 -20.12
C THR A 375 -30.18 23.38 -20.34
N ARG A 376 -30.13 23.83 -21.60
CA ARG A 376 -30.40 25.24 -21.91
C ARG A 376 -31.90 25.51 -21.77
N SER A 377 -32.33 25.87 -20.56
CA SER A 377 -33.24 27.01 -20.40
C SER A 377 -33.24 27.49 -18.96
N SER A 378 -32.96 28.79 -18.80
CA SER A 378 -33.06 29.60 -17.58
C SER A 378 -32.05 29.33 -16.47
N ASN A 379 -31.31 30.39 -16.12
CA ASN A 379 -30.42 30.57 -14.97
C ASN A 379 -30.87 29.84 -13.68
N LYS A 380 -30.45 28.59 -13.51
CA LYS A 380 -30.28 27.96 -12.21
C LYS A 380 -28.85 27.49 -12.08
N GLU A 381 -28.20 28.05 -11.08
CA GLU A 381 -26.80 27.93 -10.72
C GLU A 381 -26.41 26.46 -10.45
N ARG A 382 -25.17 26.14 -10.81
CA ARG A 382 -24.53 24.81 -10.71
C ARG A 382 -24.54 24.33 -9.25
N GLU A 383 -25.13 23.17 -8.99
CA GLU A 383 -25.22 22.58 -7.64
C GLU A 383 -23.87 21.96 -7.21
N SER A 384 -23.28 22.48 -6.13
CA SER A 384 -22.23 21.80 -5.35
C SER A 384 -22.84 20.56 -4.66
N ARG A 385 -22.34 19.34 -4.92
CA ARG A 385 -22.82 18.16 -4.19
C ARG A 385 -22.25 18.15 -2.77
N LEU A 386 -23.11 18.36 -1.80
CA LEU A 386 -22.78 18.20 -0.38
C LEU A 386 -22.53 16.72 -0.04
N PRO A 387 -21.70 16.41 0.96
CA PRO A 387 -21.54 15.05 1.44
C PRO A 387 -22.88 14.49 1.88
N THR A 388 -23.13 13.23 1.55
CA THR A 388 -24.34 12.54 2.01
C THR A 388 -24.33 12.41 3.55
N LYS A 389 -25.51 12.26 4.17
CA LYS A 389 -25.60 11.96 5.61
C LYS A 389 -24.76 10.72 5.98
N VAL A 390 -24.77 9.72 5.11
CA VAL A 390 -24.01 8.46 5.27
C VAL A 390 -22.50 8.70 5.23
N ALA A 391 -22.03 9.62 4.38
CA ALA A 391 -20.64 10.06 4.34
C ALA A 391 -20.21 10.79 5.63
N LEU A 392 -21.07 11.67 6.16
CA LEU A 392 -20.81 12.34 7.45
C LEU A 392 -20.78 11.34 8.62
N GLU A 393 -21.71 10.39 8.67
CA GLU A 393 -21.73 9.31 9.67
C GLU A 393 -20.45 8.45 9.61
N ALA A 394 -19.96 8.13 8.41
CA ALA A 394 -18.72 7.39 8.20
C ALA A 394 -17.47 8.17 8.68
N ILE A 395 -17.41 9.48 8.42
CA ILE A 395 -16.32 10.34 8.92
C ILE A 395 -16.32 10.36 10.45
N SER A 396 -17.48 10.56 11.06
CA SER A 396 -17.64 10.55 12.53
C SER A 396 -17.17 9.23 13.15
N LEU A 397 -17.55 8.10 12.55
CA LEU A 397 -17.11 6.77 13.00
C LEU A 397 -15.59 6.58 12.83
N ALA A 398 -15.05 6.93 11.66
CA ALA A 398 -13.62 6.83 11.38
C ALA A 398 -12.77 7.67 12.33
N TYR A 399 -13.24 8.88 12.65
CA TYR A 399 -12.59 9.73 13.64
C TYR A 399 -12.66 9.14 15.05
N ARG A 400 -13.86 8.71 15.49
CA ARG A 400 -14.03 8.14 16.84
C ARG A 400 -13.16 6.91 17.07
N ILE A 401 -13.18 5.96 16.13
CA ILE A 401 -12.41 4.71 16.25
C ILE A 401 -10.90 4.97 16.23
N GLN A 402 -10.44 6.00 15.51
CA GLN A 402 -9.04 6.43 15.50
C GLN A 402 -8.63 7.04 16.84
N ILE A 403 -9.42 7.95 17.40
CA ILE A 403 -9.13 8.57 18.70
C ILE A 403 -9.15 7.54 19.83
N ASP A 404 -10.10 6.61 19.82
CA ASP A 404 -10.19 5.57 20.84
C ASP A 404 -9.01 4.61 20.78
N LEU A 405 -8.61 4.18 19.57
CA LEU A 405 -7.40 3.38 19.35
C LEU A 405 -6.17 4.08 19.93
N GLU A 406 -6.02 5.38 19.63
CA GLU A 406 -4.90 6.19 20.14
C GLU A 406 -4.91 6.28 21.66
N ASN A 407 -6.03 6.61 22.29
CA ASN A 407 -6.11 6.76 23.74
C ASN A 407 -5.79 5.44 24.46
N VAL A 408 -6.43 4.34 24.05
CA VAL A 408 -6.23 3.02 24.63
C VAL A 408 -4.76 2.58 24.54
N LEU A 409 -4.14 2.75 23.37
CA LEU A 409 -2.77 2.31 23.16
C LEU A 409 -1.74 3.25 23.78
N MET A 410 -2.01 4.55 23.83
CA MET A 410 -1.18 5.50 24.58
C MET A 410 -1.13 5.14 26.07
N ASP A 411 -2.27 4.83 26.67
CA ASP A 411 -2.35 4.44 28.09
C ASP A 411 -1.69 3.08 28.34
N PHE A 412 -1.94 2.10 27.46
CA PHE A 412 -1.32 0.78 27.52
C PHE A 412 0.20 0.86 27.44
N VAL A 413 0.75 1.54 26.44
CA VAL A 413 2.19 1.63 26.23
C VAL A 413 2.85 2.47 27.33
N ARG A 414 2.19 3.52 27.82
CA ARG A 414 2.66 4.29 29.00
C ARG A 414 2.75 3.40 30.24
N HIS A 415 1.75 2.55 30.45
CA HIS A 415 1.76 1.57 31.52
C HIS A 415 2.92 0.57 31.35
N CYS A 416 3.09 -0.03 30.17
CA CYS A 416 4.18 -0.96 29.88
C CYS A 416 5.55 -0.33 30.11
N LYS A 417 5.75 0.92 29.68
CA LYS A 417 6.98 1.67 29.95
C LYS A 417 7.26 1.79 31.44
N LYS A 418 6.27 2.19 32.24
CA LYS A 418 6.41 2.32 33.70
C LYS A 418 6.68 0.97 34.38
N THR A 419 6.06 -0.10 33.90
CA THR A 419 6.13 -1.44 34.50
C THR A 419 7.44 -2.16 34.17
N TYR A 420 7.93 -2.04 32.93
CA TYR A 420 9.12 -2.78 32.46
C TYR A 420 10.39 -1.92 32.44
N GLY A 421 10.27 -0.60 32.54
CA GLY A 421 11.41 0.32 32.70
C GLY A 421 12.27 0.48 31.45
N GLU A 422 11.75 0.14 30.27
CA GLU A 422 12.49 0.26 29.01
C GLU A 422 12.41 1.68 28.42
N ASP A 423 13.56 2.20 27.99
CA ASP A 423 13.70 3.54 27.45
C ASP A 423 13.53 3.61 25.92
N ASN A 424 13.57 2.46 25.24
CA ASN A 424 13.41 2.38 23.79
C ASN A 424 12.20 1.50 23.42
N LEU A 425 11.47 1.92 22.39
CA LEU A 425 10.24 1.29 21.94
C LEU A 425 10.38 0.76 20.52
N CYS A 426 9.95 -0.48 20.31
CA CYS A 426 9.67 -1.06 19.01
C CYS A 426 8.16 -1.29 18.85
N ILE A 427 7.62 -1.04 17.66
CA ILE A 427 6.20 -1.26 17.33
C ILE A 427 6.10 -2.28 16.20
N ALA A 428 5.28 -3.32 16.39
CA ALA A 428 5.02 -4.38 15.42
C ALA A 428 3.55 -4.84 15.46
N GLY A 429 3.17 -5.74 14.56
CA GLY A 429 1.78 -6.14 14.28
C GLY A 429 1.09 -5.20 13.29
N GLY A 430 -0.01 -5.64 12.67
CA GLY A 430 -0.70 -4.90 11.62
C GLY A 430 -1.14 -3.48 12.01
N VAL A 431 -1.42 -3.23 13.30
CA VAL A 431 -1.76 -1.89 13.80
C VAL A 431 -0.56 -0.94 13.76
N GLY A 432 0.67 -1.46 13.71
CA GLY A 432 1.90 -0.71 13.49
C GLY A 432 1.96 0.02 12.14
N LEU A 433 1.05 -0.27 11.20
CA LEU A 433 0.88 0.51 9.96
C LEU A 433 0.14 1.85 10.17
N ASN A 434 -0.45 2.07 11.36
CA ASN A 434 -1.14 3.31 11.71
C ASN A 434 -0.12 4.42 12.05
N SER A 435 0.25 5.20 11.04
CA SER A 435 1.29 6.23 11.19
C SER A 435 0.90 7.39 12.10
N VAL A 436 -0.40 7.62 12.30
CA VAL A 436 -0.92 8.65 13.21
C VAL A 436 -0.66 8.21 14.65
N LEU A 437 -1.04 6.99 15.00
CA LEU A 437 -0.74 6.38 16.31
C LEU A 437 0.77 6.36 16.57
N ASN A 438 1.57 5.88 15.60
CA ASN A 438 3.02 5.80 15.76
C ASN A 438 3.64 7.18 16.05
N GLY A 439 3.14 8.23 15.37
CA GLY A 439 3.57 9.62 15.60
C GLY A 439 3.32 10.08 17.04
N LYS A 440 2.16 9.74 17.60
CA LYS A 440 1.81 10.03 19.01
C LYS A 440 2.65 9.22 19.99
N LEU A 441 2.76 7.89 19.80
CA LEU A 441 3.54 7.01 20.66
C LEU A 441 5.02 7.45 20.75
N SER A 442 5.61 7.81 19.61
CA SER A 442 7.02 8.23 19.55
C SER A 442 7.27 9.58 20.24
N ARG A 443 6.37 10.55 20.04
CA ARG A 443 6.55 11.93 20.54
C ARG A 443 6.13 12.09 22.01
N ASP A 444 5.02 11.48 22.40
CA ASP A 444 4.28 11.88 23.61
C ASP A 444 4.58 10.98 24.83
N LEU A 445 5.17 9.80 24.63
CA LEU A 445 5.49 8.86 25.73
C LEU A 445 6.93 8.97 26.23
N GLY A 446 7.74 9.87 25.66
CA GLY A 446 9.09 10.21 26.14
C GLY A 446 10.11 9.07 26.02
N PHE A 447 9.96 8.16 25.06
CA PHE A 447 11.00 7.18 24.75
C PHE A 447 12.25 7.88 24.21
N LYS A 448 13.43 7.33 24.49
CA LYS A 448 14.69 7.83 23.93
C LYS A 448 14.74 7.59 22.43
N GLN A 449 14.28 6.42 22.00
CA GLN A 449 14.20 6.02 20.60
C GLN A 449 12.95 5.17 20.36
N THR A 450 12.34 5.36 19.20
CA THR A 450 11.23 4.55 18.71
C THR A 450 11.63 3.97 17.36
N TYR A 451 11.42 2.68 17.14
CA TYR A 451 11.68 2.02 15.86
C TYR A 451 10.42 1.29 15.38
N ILE A 452 10.09 1.51 14.11
CA ILE A 452 9.02 0.81 13.40
C ILE A 452 9.64 0.31 12.09
N SER A 453 9.54 -0.99 11.83
CA SER A 453 9.96 -1.60 10.57
C SER A 453 9.17 -1.01 9.39
N PRO A 454 9.68 -1.01 8.14
CA PRO A 454 8.87 -0.69 6.95
C PRO A 454 7.73 -1.68 6.69
N TYR A 455 7.80 -2.87 7.31
CA TYR A 455 6.83 -3.98 7.22
C TYR A 455 6.43 -4.43 8.64
N PRO A 456 5.72 -3.60 9.42
CA PRO A 456 5.37 -3.97 10.80
C PRO A 456 4.27 -5.03 10.89
N GLY A 457 3.54 -5.31 9.80
CA GLY A 457 2.47 -6.31 9.75
C GLY A 457 2.96 -7.69 9.32
N ASP A 458 2.05 -8.52 8.78
CA ASP A 458 2.31 -9.91 8.40
C ASP A 458 3.35 -10.06 7.28
N ASP A 459 3.49 -9.02 6.47
CA ASP A 459 4.58 -8.85 5.51
C ASP A 459 5.97 -8.83 6.15
N GLY A 460 6.07 -8.59 7.46
CA GLY A 460 7.32 -8.65 8.22
C GLY A 460 7.64 -9.98 8.89
N ILE A 461 6.68 -10.91 8.94
CA ILE A 461 6.81 -12.17 9.67
C ILE A 461 7.97 -13.02 9.13
N ALA A 462 8.12 -13.09 7.81
CA ALA A 462 9.21 -13.81 7.16
C ALA A 462 10.59 -13.30 7.62
N VAL A 463 10.74 -11.99 7.80
CA VAL A 463 11.98 -11.39 8.31
C VAL A 463 12.22 -11.80 9.77
N GLY A 464 11.17 -11.83 10.59
CA GLY A 464 11.24 -12.31 11.97
C GLY A 464 11.62 -13.79 12.07
N CYS A 465 11.04 -14.63 11.23
CA CYS A 465 11.39 -16.05 11.12
C CYS A 465 12.85 -16.25 10.69
N CYS A 466 13.30 -15.52 9.65
CA CYS A 466 14.69 -15.57 9.19
C CYS A 466 15.65 -15.14 10.30
N ALA A 467 15.34 -14.06 11.02
CA ALA A 467 16.15 -13.57 12.13
C ALA A 467 16.23 -14.58 13.29
N TYR A 468 15.13 -15.27 13.62
CA TYR A 468 15.15 -16.35 14.60
C TYR A 468 16.00 -17.53 14.12
N GLY A 469 15.95 -17.88 12.84
CA GLY A 469 16.78 -18.92 12.23
C GLY A 469 18.27 -18.65 12.34
N LEU A 470 18.68 -17.39 12.15
CA LEU A 470 20.08 -16.94 12.24
C LEU A 470 20.59 -16.85 13.68
N PHE A 471 19.83 -16.23 14.57
CA PHE A 471 20.33 -15.80 15.88
C PHE A 471 19.84 -16.68 17.04
N GLY A 472 18.71 -17.38 16.86
CA GLY A 472 18.05 -18.13 17.92
C GLY A 472 17.70 -17.28 19.13
N ASN A 473 17.60 -17.93 20.30
CA ASN A 473 17.37 -17.27 21.58
C ASN A 473 18.17 -17.92 22.69
N ALA A 474 19.06 -17.17 23.34
CA ALA A 474 19.96 -17.76 24.34
C ALA A 474 19.23 -18.35 25.57
N ILE A 475 17.95 -18.04 25.81
CA ILE A 475 17.14 -18.66 26.87
C ILE A 475 16.59 -20.00 26.41
N LEU A 476 16.11 -20.08 25.17
CA LEU A 476 15.47 -21.28 24.61
C LEU A 476 16.50 -22.31 24.15
N ASP A 477 17.68 -21.86 23.75
CA ASP A 477 18.71 -22.70 23.12
C ASP A 477 19.61 -23.43 24.12
N LYS A 478 19.44 -23.23 25.44
CA LYS A 478 20.33 -23.74 26.51
C LYS A 478 20.40 -25.28 26.65
N ASN A 479 19.66 -26.02 25.82
CA ASN A 479 19.65 -27.49 25.82
C ASN A 479 20.47 -28.10 24.66
N ASN A 480 21.07 -27.31 23.76
CA ASN A 480 21.87 -27.80 22.63
C ASN A 480 23.36 -27.50 22.86
N ASP A 481 24.01 -28.30 23.71
CA ASP A 481 25.40 -28.10 24.15
C ASP A 481 26.45 -28.96 23.41
N GLU A 482 26.15 -29.57 22.26
CA GLU A 482 27.11 -30.50 21.62
C GLU A 482 27.63 -30.11 20.22
N GLU A 483 26.97 -29.23 19.45
CA GLU A 483 27.55 -28.65 18.23
C GLU A 483 27.07 -27.20 18.05
N ALA A 484 27.84 -26.25 18.59
CA ALA A 484 27.59 -24.84 18.33
C ALA A 484 27.88 -24.54 16.85
N THR A 485 26.85 -24.58 16.01
CA THR A 485 26.90 -23.96 14.69
C THR A 485 27.30 -22.49 14.88
N GLU A 486 28.36 -22.07 14.19
CA GLU A 486 28.88 -20.71 14.28
C GLU A 486 27.78 -19.74 13.80
N ARG A 487 27.17 -19.00 14.74
CA ARG A 487 26.09 -18.06 14.45
C ARG A 487 26.67 -16.71 14.00
N PRO A 488 26.07 -16.04 13.01
CA PRO A 488 26.48 -14.71 12.62
C PRO A 488 26.14 -13.67 13.71
N PRO A 489 26.79 -12.49 13.67
CA PRO A 489 26.47 -11.42 14.60
C PRO A 489 25.04 -10.87 14.39
N VAL A 490 24.35 -10.54 15.48
CA VAL A 490 23.02 -9.91 15.43
C VAL A 490 23.11 -8.56 14.73
N TRP A 491 22.12 -8.25 13.89
CA TRP A 491 22.08 -6.98 13.15
C TRP A 491 22.21 -5.76 14.07
N LYS A 492 23.18 -4.90 13.74
CA LYS A 492 23.46 -3.65 14.47
C LYS A 492 22.71 -2.44 13.92
N SER A 493 22.08 -2.57 12.76
CA SER A 493 21.41 -1.49 12.06
C SER A 493 20.14 -2.02 11.38
N PRO A 494 19.13 -1.16 11.17
CA PRO A 494 17.96 -1.52 10.38
C PRO A 494 18.35 -2.01 9.00
N LEU A 495 17.60 -2.99 8.49
CA LEU A 495 17.79 -3.46 7.13
C LEU A 495 17.35 -2.37 6.14
N SER A 496 18.02 -2.35 5.00
CA SER A 496 17.54 -1.68 3.80
C SER A 496 16.16 -2.27 3.45
N PRO A 497 15.14 -1.44 3.12
CA PRO A 497 13.87 -1.98 2.64
C PRO A 497 13.99 -2.55 1.21
N TYR A 498 15.06 -2.22 0.47
CA TYR A 498 15.25 -2.60 -0.93
C TYR A 498 15.83 -4.02 -1.03
N LEU A 499 14.96 -5.01 -0.84
CA LEU A 499 15.31 -6.43 -0.71
C LEU A 499 14.73 -7.30 -1.83
N GLY A 500 13.89 -6.75 -2.71
CA GLY A 500 13.36 -7.51 -3.84
C GLY A 500 14.37 -7.68 -4.99
N PRO A 501 13.92 -8.24 -6.12
CA PRO A 501 14.71 -8.42 -7.33
C PRO A 501 15.32 -7.11 -7.85
N ASP A 502 16.56 -7.18 -8.37
CA ASP A 502 17.16 -6.09 -9.13
C ASP A 502 16.95 -6.33 -10.63
N PRO A 503 16.19 -5.47 -11.34
CA PRO A 503 15.93 -5.66 -12.76
C PRO A 503 17.19 -5.45 -13.60
N THR A 504 17.55 -6.46 -14.38
CA THR A 504 18.70 -6.38 -15.29
C THR A 504 18.40 -5.46 -16.48
N GLU A 505 19.44 -4.85 -17.07
CA GLU A 505 19.31 -4.07 -18.32
C GLU A 505 18.66 -4.92 -19.43
N ARG A 506 18.94 -6.24 -19.45
CA ARG A 506 18.35 -7.17 -20.42
C ARG A 506 16.84 -7.30 -20.24
N GLU A 507 16.34 -7.43 -19.02
CA GLU A 507 14.91 -7.54 -18.74
C GLU A 507 14.18 -6.24 -19.05
N ILE A 508 14.76 -5.10 -18.66
CA ILE A 508 14.23 -3.77 -18.99
C ILE A 508 14.13 -3.61 -20.51
N LYS A 509 15.21 -3.90 -21.24
CA LYS A 509 15.23 -3.79 -22.69
C LYS A 509 14.22 -4.73 -23.35
N ALA A 510 14.11 -5.97 -22.88
CA ALA A 510 13.14 -6.93 -23.40
C ALA A 510 11.70 -6.45 -23.19
N ALA A 511 11.38 -5.91 -22.01
CA ALA A 511 10.05 -5.35 -21.74
C ALA A 511 9.73 -4.12 -22.61
N ILE A 512 10.74 -3.26 -22.85
CA ILE A 512 10.62 -2.12 -23.76
C ILE A 512 10.42 -2.59 -25.21
N GLU A 513 11.18 -3.59 -25.67
CA GLU A 513 11.08 -4.15 -27.02
C GLU A 513 9.71 -4.78 -27.25
N ASP A 514 9.18 -5.52 -26.27
CA ASP A 514 7.83 -6.09 -26.30
C ASP A 514 6.77 -4.98 -26.50
N ALA A 515 6.92 -3.85 -25.80
CA ALA A 515 5.98 -2.72 -25.86
C ALA A 515 6.35 -1.64 -26.90
N ALA A 516 7.40 -1.83 -27.71
CA ALA A 516 7.94 -0.81 -28.61
C ALA A 516 6.93 -0.13 -29.55
N PRO A 517 5.86 -0.79 -30.04
CA PRO A 517 4.85 -0.12 -30.85
C PRO A 517 4.17 1.08 -30.16
N TRP A 518 4.11 1.06 -28.82
CA TRP A 518 3.38 2.02 -27.99
C TRP A 518 4.26 3.07 -27.33
N LEU A 519 5.58 2.91 -27.42
CA LEU A 519 6.54 3.68 -26.65
C LEU A 519 7.42 4.55 -27.55
N GLU A 520 7.70 5.76 -27.06
CA GLU A 520 8.82 6.58 -27.49
C GLU A 520 9.88 6.48 -26.40
N VAL A 521 11.07 6.01 -26.76
CA VAL A 521 12.12 5.65 -25.79
C VAL A 521 13.39 6.41 -26.12
N GLU A 522 13.89 7.14 -25.13
CA GLU A 522 15.19 7.79 -25.16
C GLU A 522 16.13 7.09 -24.18
N THR A 523 17.33 6.72 -24.63
CA THR A 523 18.38 6.19 -23.75
C THR A 523 19.25 7.34 -23.26
N VAL A 524 19.16 7.66 -21.98
CA VAL A 524 19.89 8.75 -21.33
C VAL A 524 20.82 8.14 -20.28
N ARG A 525 22.08 7.89 -20.63
CA ARG A 525 23.06 7.26 -19.72
C ARG A 525 23.61 8.18 -18.63
N ASP A 526 23.57 9.49 -18.86
CA ASP A 526 24.02 10.46 -17.87
C ASP A 526 22.97 10.63 -16.77
N GLU A 527 23.33 10.20 -15.55
CA GLU A 527 22.46 10.23 -14.37
C GLU A 527 21.92 11.64 -14.07
N ASN A 528 22.79 12.66 -14.15
CA ASN A 528 22.40 14.05 -13.85
C ASN A 528 21.38 14.58 -14.87
N THR A 529 21.52 14.19 -16.14
CA THR A 529 20.56 14.53 -17.19
C THR A 529 19.22 13.86 -16.95
N ARG A 530 19.20 12.57 -16.57
CA ARG A 530 17.94 11.88 -16.19
C ARG A 530 17.24 12.55 -15.02
N ILE A 531 17.99 12.82 -13.94
CA ILE A 531 17.49 13.53 -12.76
C ILE A 531 16.90 14.89 -13.15
N LYS A 532 17.60 15.63 -14.01
CA LYS A 532 17.14 16.93 -14.49
C LYS A 532 15.82 16.80 -15.25
N ILE A 533 15.70 15.85 -16.18
CA ILE A 533 14.45 15.61 -16.94
C ILE A 533 13.29 15.35 -15.98
N VAL A 534 13.47 14.46 -15.00
CA VAL A 534 12.41 14.13 -14.03
C VAL A 534 12.06 15.33 -13.16
N ALA A 535 13.05 16.05 -12.63
CA ALA A 535 12.80 17.21 -11.79
C ALA A 535 12.08 18.33 -12.55
N GLU A 536 12.45 18.58 -13.81
CA GLU A 536 11.78 19.55 -14.69
C GLU A 536 10.35 19.13 -15.03
N GLU A 537 10.10 17.84 -15.32
CA GLU A 537 8.76 17.32 -15.58
C GLU A 537 7.84 17.48 -14.36
N ILE A 538 8.34 17.16 -13.16
CA ILE A 538 7.60 17.37 -11.91
C ILE A 538 7.33 18.87 -11.71
N GLU A 539 8.32 19.74 -11.92
CA GLU A 539 8.20 21.19 -11.70
C GLU A 539 7.06 21.82 -12.52
N ILE A 540 6.94 21.45 -13.80
CA ILE A 540 5.88 21.95 -14.67
C ILE A 540 4.50 21.36 -14.33
N GLY A 541 4.44 20.36 -13.45
CA GLY A 541 3.22 19.74 -12.94
C GLY A 541 2.94 18.33 -13.47
N GLY A 542 3.87 17.74 -14.21
CA GLY A 542 3.78 16.37 -14.68
C GLY A 542 3.93 15.35 -13.54
N VAL A 543 3.40 14.16 -13.78
CA VAL A 543 3.45 12.99 -12.94
C VAL A 543 4.41 11.97 -13.56
N VAL A 544 5.40 11.57 -12.79
CA VAL A 544 6.48 10.68 -13.25
C VAL A 544 6.38 9.34 -12.55
N ALA A 545 6.31 8.27 -13.33
CA ALA A 545 6.58 6.93 -12.85
C ALA A 545 8.09 6.71 -12.75
N TRP A 546 8.55 6.34 -11.57
CA TRP A 546 9.95 6.12 -11.24
C TRP A 546 10.16 4.66 -10.84
N TYR A 547 10.88 3.94 -11.69
CA TYR A 547 11.23 2.53 -11.53
C TYR A 547 12.74 2.38 -11.50
N TYR A 548 13.29 2.04 -10.33
CA TYR A 548 14.73 2.00 -10.13
C TYR A 548 15.14 0.92 -9.14
N GLY A 549 16.23 0.20 -9.45
CA GLY A 549 16.89 -0.77 -8.57
C GLY A 549 15.97 -1.82 -7.96
N ARG A 550 16.43 -2.38 -6.83
CA ARG A 550 15.72 -3.39 -6.04
C ARG A 550 14.41 -2.86 -5.46
N SER A 551 13.31 -3.60 -5.54
CA SER A 551 12.03 -3.17 -4.99
C SER A 551 12.00 -3.15 -3.45
N GLU A 552 11.14 -2.31 -2.90
CA GLU A 552 10.90 -2.19 -1.46
C GLU A 552 10.04 -3.35 -0.93
N LEU A 553 10.44 -3.95 0.20
CA LEU A 553 9.56 -4.81 1.00
C LEU A 553 8.59 -3.95 1.83
N GLY A 554 7.32 -4.35 1.85
CA GLY A 554 6.25 -3.71 2.60
C GLY A 554 5.26 -2.92 1.76
N PRO A 555 4.27 -2.23 2.37
CA PRO A 555 3.12 -1.70 1.63
C PRO A 555 3.35 -0.28 1.08
N ARG A 556 4.54 0.30 1.27
CA ARG A 556 4.87 1.68 0.91
C ARG A 556 5.95 1.70 -0.16
N ALA A 557 5.76 2.51 -1.20
CA ALA A 557 6.85 2.84 -2.11
C ALA A 557 7.73 3.91 -1.47
N LEU A 558 9.04 3.70 -1.50
CA LEU A 558 10.05 4.51 -0.83
C LEU A 558 11.06 5.10 -1.83
N GLY A 559 10.69 5.18 -3.12
CA GLY A 559 11.51 5.82 -4.16
C GLY A 559 12.09 4.85 -5.18
N HIS A 560 11.70 3.56 -5.18
CA HIS A 560 12.16 2.56 -6.14
C HIS A 560 11.03 2.05 -7.04
N ARG A 561 9.79 2.01 -6.53
CA ARG A 561 8.57 1.72 -7.30
C ARG A 561 7.52 2.81 -7.04
N SER A 562 7.82 4.02 -7.48
CA SER A 562 7.12 5.24 -7.05
C SER A 562 6.46 6.00 -8.21
N ILE A 563 5.34 6.66 -7.92
CA ILE A 563 4.81 7.76 -8.73
C ILE A 563 5.13 9.06 -8.00
N LEU A 564 5.80 9.97 -8.69
CA LEU A 564 6.33 11.22 -8.19
C LEU A 564 5.58 12.41 -8.79
N ALA A 565 5.31 13.43 -7.98
CA ALA A 565 4.58 14.61 -8.41
C ALA A 565 4.91 15.86 -7.58
N ASP A 566 4.46 17.04 -8.03
CA ASP A 566 4.78 18.32 -7.39
C ASP A 566 3.92 18.55 -6.13
N PRO A 567 4.51 18.62 -4.92
CA PRO A 567 3.78 18.82 -3.68
C PRO A 567 3.11 20.20 -3.57
N ARG A 568 3.53 21.18 -4.39
CA ARG A 568 3.06 22.57 -4.37
C ARG A 568 1.71 22.76 -5.05
N LYS A 569 1.35 21.87 -5.99
CA LYS A 569 0.19 22.05 -6.86
C LYS A 569 -1.11 21.69 -6.14
N LYS A 570 -1.91 22.71 -5.84
CA LYS A 570 -3.28 22.52 -5.31
C LYS A 570 -4.13 21.77 -6.34
N GLY A 571 -4.89 20.76 -5.92
CA GLY A 571 -5.77 19.96 -6.79
C GLY A 571 -5.09 18.73 -7.42
N LEU A 572 -3.75 18.66 -7.44
CA LEU A 572 -3.03 17.52 -8.00
C LEU A 572 -3.36 16.20 -7.27
N VAL A 573 -3.58 16.25 -5.96
CA VAL A 573 -4.06 15.10 -5.16
C VAL A 573 -5.31 14.49 -5.75
N ARG A 574 -6.28 15.35 -6.08
CA ARG A 574 -7.57 14.93 -6.62
C ARG A 574 -7.37 14.29 -7.98
N TRP A 575 -6.60 14.96 -8.85
CA TRP A 575 -6.30 14.47 -10.18
C TRP A 575 -5.58 13.11 -10.14
N ILE A 576 -4.55 12.95 -9.30
CA ILE A 576 -3.87 11.65 -9.13
C ILE A 576 -4.84 10.59 -8.60
N ASN A 577 -5.66 10.92 -7.59
CA ASN A 577 -6.63 9.96 -7.07
C ASN A 577 -7.66 9.52 -8.12
N GLN A 578 -8.13 10.42 -8.98
CA GLN A 578 -9.17 10.15 -9.96
C GLN A 578 -8.64 9.55 -11.26
N GLN A 579 -7.61 10.17 -11.84
CA GLN A 579 -7.11 9.88 -13.19
C GLN A 579 -5.99 8.83 -13.18
N VAL A 580 -5.10 8.87 -12.19
CA VAL A 580 -3.96 7.92 -12.09
C VAL A 580 -4.34 6.66 -11.32
N LYS A 581 -4.97 6.83 -10.15
CA LYS A 581 -5.22 5.76 -9.18
C LYS A 581 -6.63 5.19 -9.24
N GLN A 582 -7.55 5.92 -9.88
CA GLN A 582 -8.97 5.58 -9.97
C GLN A 582 -9.58 5.17 -8.62
N ARG A 583 -9.24 5.90 -7.55
CA ARG A 583 -9.67 5.63 -6.16
C ARG A 583 -10.35 6.85 -5.53
N GLU A 584 -10.68 6.76 -4.25
CA GLU A 584 -11.43 7.80 -3.53
C GLU A 584 -10.63 9.11 -3.40
N SER A 585 -11.30 10.26 -3.57
CA SER A 585 -10.68 11.60 -3.59
C SER A 585 -10.03 12.00 -2.27
N PHE A 586 -10.56 11.50 -1.14
CA PHE A 586 -10.10 11.82 0.20
C PHE A 586 -8.75 11.18 0.59
N ARG A 587 -8.22 10.28 -0.25
CA ARG A 587 -7.01 9.52 0.09
C ARG A 587 -5.78 10.44 0.07
N PRO A 588 -5.03 10.54 1.18
CA PRO A 588 -3.88 11.42 1.24
C PRO A 588 -2.68 10.86 0.46
N PHE A 589 -1.72 11.76 0.19
CA PHE A 589 -0.39 11.44 -0.29
C PHE A 589 0.69 11.90 0.70
N ALA A 590 1.88 11.33 0.56
CA ALA A 590 3.01 11.51 1.44
C ALA A 590 4.14 12.26 0.73
N PRO A 591 4.89 13.13 1.41
CA PRO A 591 6.12 13.68 0.86
C PRO A 591 7.32 12.76 1.12
N SER A 592 8.22 12.67 0.14
CA SER A 592 9.62 12.29 0.35
C SER A 592 10.44 13.57 0.48
N VAL A 593 11.00 13.81 1.67
CA VAL A 593 11.70 15.04 2.05
C VAL A 593 13.17 14.78 2.36
N LEU A 594 14.06 15.68 1.94
CA LEU A 594 15.46 15.67 2.35
C LEU A 594 15.56 15.78 3.88
N ALA A 595 16.21 14.80 4.52
CA ALA A 595 16.23 14.68 5.97
C ALA A 595 16.78 15.94 6.67
N GLU A 596 17.79 16.58 6.08
CA GLU A 596 18.42 17.80 6.58
C GLU A 596 17.48 19.02 6.62
N TYR A 597 16.40 19.04 5.82
CA TYR A 597 15.40 20.10 5.79
C TYR A 597 14.10 19.74 6.52
N ALA A 598 13.91 18.49 6.94
CA ALA A 598 12.61 18.03 7.47
C ALA A 598 12.12 18.87 8.66
N SER A 599 12.99 19.22 9.61
CA SER A 599 12.64 20.04 10.79
C SER A 599 12.25 21.50 10.45
N GLU A 600 12.59 21.99 9.26
CA GLU A 600 12.19 23.33 8.81
C GLU A 600 10.72 23.36 8.40
N TRP A 601 10.18 22.22 7.93
CA TRP A 601 8.83 22.10 7.37
C TRP A 601 7.83 21.41 8.30
N PHE A 602 8.31 20.50 9.16
CA PHE A 602 7.48 19.67 10.03
C PHE A 602 7.84 19.88 11.52
N GLU A 603 6.86 19.71 12.39
CA GLU A 603 7.02 19.72 13.85
C GLU A 603 7.55 18.36 14.33
N LEU A 604 8.88 18.22 14.44
CA LEU A 604 9.57 16.95 14.75
C LEU A 604 10.20 16.89 16.15
N GLU A 605 10.26 18.02 16.86
CA GLU A 605 10.88 18.11 18.19
C GLU A 605 10.00 17.47 19.27
N THR A 606 10.63 16.84 20.26
CA THR A 606 9.94 16.35 21.45
C THR A 606 9.75 17.50 22.44
N SER A 607 8.54 17.66 22.97
CA SER A 607 8.28 18.59 24.07
C SER A 607 9.03 18.11 25.32
N SER A 608 10.26 18.58 25.50
CA SER A 608 11.08 18.27 26.69
C SER A 608 10.81 19.23 27.86
N ASP A 609 9.92 20.22 27.67
CA ASP A 609 9.51 21.17 28.70
C ASP A 609 7.98 21.10 28.89
N SER A 610 7.51 20.28 29.82
CA SER A 610 6.13 20.36 30.33
C SER A 610 6.05 20.06 31.83
N ASP A 611 6.75 20.88 32.63
CA ASP A 611 6.30 21.19 33.99
C ASP A 611 5.26 22.34 34.01
N ASP A 612 4.89 22.89 32.86
CA ASP A 612 3.77 23.83 32.75
C ASP A 612 2.55 23.18 32.11
N LYS A 613 1.45 23.24 32.86
CA LYS A 613 0.12 22.72 32.53
C LYS A 613 -0.30 23.20 31.14
N ALA A 614 -0.49 22.26 30.22
CA ALA A 614 -1.23 22.51 28.99
C ALA A 614 -2.71 22.74 29.35
N GLU A 615 -3.12 23.99 29.50
CA GLU A 615 -4.51 24.37 29.31
C GLU A 615 -4.84 24.23 27.82
N VAL A 616 -5.88 23.45 27.54
CA VAL A 616 -6.50 23.34 26.22
C VAL A 616 -7.07 24.72 25.86
N ILE A 617 -6.36 25.48 25.04
CA ILE A 617 -6.88 26.74 24.49
C ILE A 617 -7.84 26.39 23.35
N LEU A 618 -9.12 26.26 23.70
CA LEU A 618 -10.22 26.37 22.73
C LEU A 618 -10.21 27.81 22.17
N PRO A 619 -10.22 28.00 20.84
CA PRO A 619 -10.27 29.34 20.27
C PRO A 619 -11.65 29.96 20.49
N THR A 620 -11.74 30.95 21.38
CA THR A 620 -12.88 31.85 21.46
C THR A 620 -12.80 32.91 20.36
N LYS A 621 -13.95 33.20 19.76
CA LYS A 621 -14.15 34.25 18.74
C LYS A 621 -14.05 35.64 19.37
N ASP A 622 -13.40 36.55 18.64
CA ASP A 622 -13.68 37.99 18.46
C ASP A 622 -12.33 38.72 18.22
N GLU A 623 -12.02 39.09 16.98
CA GLU A 623 -12.31 40.36 16.30
C GLU A 623 -11.18 41.40 16.44
N ASN A 624 -10.78 41.92 15.27
CA ASN A 624 -10.16 43.23 15.00
C ASN A 624 -8.82 43.57 15.67
N GLU A 625 -7.74 43.59 14.88
CA GLU A 625 -7.00 44.85 14.63
C GLU A 625 -5.93 44.75 13.51
N LYS A 626 -6.09 45.68 12.56
CA LYS A 626 -5.12 46.42 11.71
C LYS A 626 -3.87 45.73 11.13
N ARG A 627 -3.88 45.72 9.80
CA ARG A 627 -2.75 45.53 8.88
C ARG A 627 -1.70 46.63 9.06
N GLU A 628 -0.44 46.23 9.18
CA GLU A 628 0.72 47.04 8.78
C GLU A 628 1.48 46.30 7.67
N GLU A 629 1.90 47.06 6.65
CA GLU A 629 2.55 46.58 5.43
C GLU A 629 4.01 46.15 5.69
N PRO A 630 4.53 45.12 5.00
CA PRO A 630 5.91 44.70 5.16
C PRO A 630 6.86 45.59 4.34
N THR A 631 7.68 46.38 5.03
CA THR A 631 8.86 47.02 4.43
C THR A 631 9.92 45.97 4.09
N ALA A 632 10.40 46.06 2.85
CA ALA A 632 11.44 45.23 2.26
C ALA A 632 12.69 45.07 3.13
N ILE A 633 13.16 43.83 3.32
CA ILE A 633 14.54 43.56 3.73
C ILE A 633 15.16 42.54 2.78
N THR A 634 16.23 43.05 2.19
CA THR A 634 17.12 42.54 1.16
C THR A 634 17.83 41.26 1.58
N THR A 635 18.05 40.42 0.58
CA THR A 635 18.94 39.26 0.53
C THR A 635 20.25 39.45 1.31
N SER A 636 20.57 38.54 2.23
CA SER A 636 21.96 38.32 2.65
C SER A 636 22.20 36.89 3.13
N THR A 637 22.56 36.02 2.19
CA THR A 637 23.82 35.24 2.07
C THR A 637 24.79 35.09 3.28
N LYS A 638 24.32 35.12 4.54
CA LYS A 638 25.20 35.10 5.74
C LYS A 638 25.01 33.93 6.71
N LEU A 639 24.27 32.89 6.33
CA LEU A 639 24.11 31.67 7.15
C LEU A 639 24.86 30.43 6.62
N LEU A 640 25.64 30.56 5.55
CA LEU A 640 26.44 29.47 4.98
C LEU A 640 27.82 29.25 5.65
N GLU A 641 28.20 30.05 6.65
CA GLU A 641 29.54 30.00 7.27
C GLU A 641 29.60 29.42 8.70
N LYS A 642 28.56 28.75 9.18
CA LYS A 642 28.67 27.84 10.35
C LYS A 642 28.59 26.38 9.94
N LYS A 643 29.44 25.97 8.98
CA LYS A 643 29.76 24.55 8.76
C LYS A 643 30.73 24.08 9.86
N THR A 644 30.20 23.39 10.86
CA THR A 644 31.04 22.46 11.63
C THR A 644 31.48 21.35 10.68
N LYS A 645 32.80 21.17 10.56
CA LYS A 645 33.41 20.01 9.92
C LYS A 645 32.74 18.76 10.53
N THR A 646 32.05 17.97 9.69
CA THR A 646 31.31 16.70 9.94
C THR A 646 29.80 16.73 10.30
N GLY A 647 29.10 17.88 10.31
CA GLY A 647 27.71 17.94 10.82
C GLY A 647 26.57 17.92 9.78
N ILE A 648 25.85 16.79 9.67
CA ILE A 648 24.42 16.78 9.27
C ILE A 648 23.61 17.02 10.55
N PRO A 649 22.59 17.90 10.58
CA PRO A 649 21.74 18.08 11.75
C PRO A 649 21.11 16.75 12.15
N THR A 650 21.29 16.34 13.40
CA THR A 650 20.62 15.16 13.95
C THR A 650 19.18 15.55 14.28
N VAL A 651 18.25 15.26 13.38
CA VAL A 651 16.82 15.53 13.60
C VAL A 651 16.23 14.39 14.44
N PRO A 652 15.67 14.64 15.64
CA PRO A 652 14.87 13.65 16.35
C PRO A 652 13.67 13.24 15.47
N ASN A 653 13.23 11.97 15.53
CA ASN A 653 12.09 11.45 14.76
C ASN A 653 12.24 11.48 13.21
N VAL A 654 13.33 10.92 12.68
CA VAL A 654 13.39 10.54 11.26
C VAL A 654 12.36 9.44 10.96
N SER A 655 11.66 9.57 9.83
CA SER A 655 10.70 8.56 9.34
C SER A 655 11.14 8.07 7.97
N PRO A 656 12.13 7.16 7.87
CA PRO A 656 12.64 6.70 6.57
C PRO A 656 11.62 5.87 5.78
N TYR A 657 10.52 5.44 6.40
CA TYR A 657 9.60 4.43 5.85
C TYR A 657 8.14 4.92 5.69
N MET A 658 7.87 6.22 5.85
CA MET A 658 6.49 6.75 5.92
C MET A 658 5.65 6.13 7.05
N SER A 659 6.30 5.77 8.16
CA SER A 659 5.66 5.11 9.31
C SER A 659 5.20 6.08 10.40
N LEU A 660 5.50 7.37 10.28
CA LEU A 660 5.14 8.41 11.25
C LEU A 660 4.44 9.59 10.56
N THR A 661 3.43 10.13 11.24
CA THR A 661 2.80 11.39 10.88
C THR A 661 3.36 12.53 11.73
N ALA A 662 3.61 13.69 11.13
CA ALA A 662 3.98 14.93 11.79
C ALA A 662 3.07 16.08 11.36
N MET A 663 3.02 17.15 12.14
CA MET A 663 2.30 18.36 11.74
C MET A 663 3.16 19.19 10.80
N VAL A 664 2.58 19.63 9.69
CA VAL A 664 3.18 20.66 8.84
C VAL A 664 3.07 21.99 9.56
N LYS A 665 4.20 22.70 9.67
CA LYS A 665 4.23 24.02 10.31
C LYS A 665 3.22 24.95 9.65
N LYS A 666 2.48 25.71 10.45
CA LYS A 666 1.29 26.45 10.02
C LYS A 666 1.55 27.36 8.81
N GLU A 667 2.70 28.02 8.80
CA GLU A 667 3.18 28.91 7.74
C GLU A 667 3.55 28.18 6.45
N LYS A 668 3.93 26.89 6.53
CA LYS A 668 4.34 26.05 5.39
C LYS A 668 3.19 25.30 4.71
N ARG A 669 2.03 25.17 5.36
CA ARG A 669 0.88 24.39 4.84
C ARG A 669 0.42 24.82 3.45
N LYS A 670 0.49 26.12 3.14
CA LYS A 670 0.09 26.67 1.84
C LYS A 670 1.12 26.42 0.73
N GLU A 671 2.38 26.15 1.10
CA GLU A 671 3.46 25.90 0.15
C GLU A 671 3.45 24.46 -0.38
N ILE A 672 2.94 23.50 0.40
CA ILE A 672 2.89 22.07 0.06
C ILE A 672 1.49 21.44 0.23
N PRO A 673 0.45 22.00 -0.39
CA PRO A 673 -0.94 21.57 -0.16
C PRO A 673 -1.21 20.14 -0.60
N ALA A 674 -0.46 19.57 -1.55
CA ALA A 674 -0.75 18.24 -2.07
C ALA A 674 -0.31 17.09 -1.14
N VAL A 675 0.50 17.40 -0.13
CA VAL A 675 1.02 16.43 0.85
C VAL A 675 0.63 16.82 2.28
N THR A 676 -0.25 17.82 2.42
CA THR A 676 -0.78 18.29 3.71
C THR A 676 -2.24 17.89 3.83
N HIS A 677 -2.58 17.16 4.89
CA HIS A 677 -3.95 16.74 5.17
C HIS A 677 -4.82 17.93 5.61
N VAL A 678 -6.14 17.73 5.63
CA VAL A 678 -7.11 18.77 6.02
C VAL A 678 -6.91 19.29 7.46
N ASP A 679 -6.38 18.47 8.36
CA ASP A 679 -6.02 18.84 9.74
C ASP A 679 -4.62 19.49 9.85
N GLY A 680 -3.86 19.54 8.75
CA GLY A 680 -2.48 20.05 8.70
C GLY A 680 -1.42 19.00 8.98
N SER A 681 -1.78 17.73 9.16
CA SER A 681 -0.83 16.63 9.33
C SER A 681 -0.24 16.17 7.98
N SER A 682 0.89 15.46 8.02
CA SER A 682 1.51 14.84 6.85
C SER A 682 2.34 13.63 7.27
N ARG A 683 2.33 12.59 6.44
CA ARG A 683 3.06 11.34 6.67
C ARG A 683 4.31 11.33 5.80
N LEU A 684 5.46 11.65 6.39
CA LEU A 684 6.69 11.92 5.64
C LEU A 684 7.61 10.71 5.50
N GLN A 685 8.36 10.66 4.39
CA GLN A 685 9.57 9.86 4.22
C GLN A 685 10.79 10.77 4.30
N THR A 686 11.69 10.55 5.25
CA THR A 686 13.00 11.24 5.27
C THR A 686 14.02 10.51 4.39
N VAL A 687 14.66 11.23 3.48
CA VAL A 687 15.64 10.71 2.52
C VAL A 687 17.03 11.26 2.87
N THR A 688 18.03 10.39 3.01
CA THR A 688 19.43 10.78 3.26
C THR A 688 20.32 10.34 2.10
N PRO A 689 21.46 11.01 1.84
CA PRO A 689 22.36 10.62 0.77
C PRO A 689 23.03 9.27 1.01
N GLU A 690 23.13 8.81 2.26
CA GLU A 690 23.69 7.49 2.59
C GLU A 690 22.70 6.35 2.35
N ALA A 691 21.41 6.60 2.62
CA ALA A 691 20.36 5.61 2.42
C ALA A 691 19.98 5.51 0.94
N GLU A 692 19.82 6.66 0.28
CA GLU A 692 19.17 6.79 -1.03
C GLU A 692 19.86 7.85 -1.90
N PRO A 693 21.07 7.58 -2.42
CA PRO A 693 21.87 8.61 -3.08
C PRO A 693 21.22 9.15 -4.36
N LEU A 694 20.61 8.29 -5.19
CA LEU A 694 19.99 8.72 -6.44
C LEU A 694 18.71 9.51 -6.20
N TYR A 695 17.85 9.01 -5.30
CA TYR A 695 16.59 9.65 -4.96
C TYR A 695 16.81 10.97 -4.20
N HIS A 696 17.82 11.03 -3.32
CA HIS A 696 18.27 12.27 -2.67
C HIS A 696 18.72 13.32 -3.69
N LYS A 697 19.53 12.95 -4.70
CA LYS A 697 19.93 13.86 -5.78
C LYS A 697 18.73 14.35 -6.59
N LEU A 698 17.75 13.49 -6.86
CA LEU A 698 16.52 13.88 -7.55
C LEU A 698 15.77 14.97 -6.78
N ILE A 699 15.52 14.74 -5.49
CA ILE A 699 14.82 15.72 -4.64
C ILE A 699 15.65 17.00 -4.48
N THR A 700 16.98 16.88 -4.37
CA THR A 700 17.89 18.04 -4.36
C THR A 700 17.78 18.85 -5.64
N LYS A 701 17.70 18.19 -6.81
CA LYS A 701 17.53 18.89 -8.08
C LYS A 701 16.18 19.60 -8.16
N PHE A 702 15.11 18.96 -7.66
CA PHE A 702 13.80 19.60 -7.55
C PHE A 702 13.83 20.79 -6.57
N TYR A 703 14.55 20.68 -5.46
CA TYR A 703 14.78 21.77 -4.51
C TYR A 703 15.48 22.96 -5.16
N ASP A 704 16.53 22.73 -5.95
CA ASP A 704 17.23 23.78 -6.68
C ASP A 704 16.31 24.55 -7.64
N LEU A 705 15.31 23.87 -8.23
CA LEU A 705 14.35 24.47 -9.15
C LEU A 705 13.23 25.24 -8.44
N THR A 706 12.81 24.79 -7.26
CA THR A 706 11.53 25.18 -6.65
C THR A 706 11.62 25.86 -5.29
N GLY A 707 12.73 25.68 -4.58
CA GLY A 707 12.87 26.03 -3.16
C GLY A 707 12.13 25.07 -2.21
N VAL A 708 11.54 23.97 -2.70
CA VAL A 708 10.84 22.96 -1.89
C VAL A 708 11.64 21.66 -1.82
N PRO A 709 12.11 21.23 -0.63
CA PRO A 709 13.07 20.12 -0.48
C PRO A 709 12.37 18.75 -0.42
N MET A 710 11.28 18.59 -1.16
CA MET A 710 10.49 17.36 -1.16
C MET A 710 9.70 17.19 -2.45
N VAL A 711 9.34 15.94 -2.75
CA VAL A 711 8.40 15.57 -3.81
C VAL A 711 7.24 14.78 -3.22
N LEU A 712 6.06 14.83 -3.84
CA LEU A 712 4.99 13.88 -3.53
C LEU A 712 5.44 12.49 -3.99
N ASN A 713 5.28 11.49 -3.13
CA ASN A 713 5.56 10.09 -3.44
C ASN A 713 4.35 9.22 -3.12
N THR A 714 3.96 8.38 -4.07
CA THR A 714 2.95 7.34 -3.89
C THR A 714 3.37 6.04 -4.57
N SER A 715 2.71 4.93 -4.23
CA SER A 715 3.02 3.62 -4.81
C SER A 715 2.93 3.63 -6.33
N PHE A 716 3.75 2.87 -7.05
CA PHE A 716 3.56 2.71 -8.48
C PHE A 716 2.62 1.53 -8.75
N ASN A 717 1.36 1.88 -8.94
CA ASN A 717 0.24 1.03 -9.36
C ASN A 717 -0.88 1.94 -9.87
N THR A 718 -1.57 1.58 -10.94
CA THR A 718 -2.56 2.45 -11.59
C THR A 718 -3.91 1.78 -11.71
N LEU A 719 -3.95 0.45 -11.69
CA LEU A 719 -5.19 -0.31 -11.71
C LEU A 719 -5.77 -0.49 -10.30
N PRO A 720 -7.09 -0.30 -10.10
CA PRO A 720 -7.73 -0.59 -8.83
C PRO A 720 -7.51 -2.04 -8.39
N GLY A 721 -7.05 -2.21 -7.15
CA GLY A 721 -6.89 -3.54 -6.55
C GLY A 721 -5.56 -4.24 -6.87
N GLU A 722 -4.65 -3.63 -7.63
CA GLU A 722 -3.35 -4.25 -7.92
C GLU A 722 -2.25 -3.91 -6.89
N PRO A 723 -1.28 -4.84 -6.65
CA PRO A 723 -0.05 -4.58 -5.89
C PRO A 723 0.87 -3.55 -6.55
N ILE A 724 1.88 -3.06 -5.82
CA ILE A 724 2.94 -2.23 -6.41
C ILE A 724 3.63 -3.02 -7.54
N VAL A 725 3.98 -2.36 -8.64
CA VAL A 725 4.68 -3.00 -9.77
C VAL A 725 6.00 -3.62 -9.33
N GLU A 726 6.32 -4.81 -9.85
CA GLU A 726 7.55 -5.53 -9.51
C GLU A 726 8.50 -5.58 -10.70
N SER A 727 8.07 -6.23 -11.78
CA SER A 727 8.88 -6.43 -12.98
C SER A 727 8.88 -5.21 -13.92
N PRO A 728 9.85 -5.10 -14.85
CA PRO A 728 9.81 -4.07 -15.89
C PRO A 728 8.53 -4.12 -16.74
N LYS A 729 7.99 -5.32 -16.97
CA LYS A 729 6.71 -5.51 -17.68
C LYS A 729 5.54 -4.93 -16.90
N ASP A 730 5.49 -5.16 -15.58
CA ASP A 730 4.44 -4.58 -14.73
C ASP A 730 4.46 -3.06 -14.77
N ALA A 731 5.65 -2.45 -14.72
CA ALA A 731 5.82 -1.00 -14.76
C ALA A 731 5.40 -0.40 -16.10
N ILE A 732 5.78 -0.99 -17.23
CA ILE A 732 5.33 -0.55 -18.56
C ILE A 732 3.81 -0.71 -18.70
N ARG A 733 3.26 -1.86 -18.27
CA ARG A 733 1.81 -2.10 -18.29
C ARG A 733 1.08 -1.06 -17.45
N SER A 734 1.51 -0.82 -16.22
CA SER A 734 0.90 0.17 -15.33
C SER A 734 1.00 1.60 -15.90
N PHE A 735 2.13 1.95 -16.52
CA PHE A 735 2.30 3.21 -17.24
C PHE A 735 1.33 3.32 -18.41
N LEU A 736 1.22 2.32 -19.28
CA LEU A 736 0.30 2.35 -20.43
C LEU A 736 -1.16 2.41 -19.98
N CYS A 737 -1.53 1.68 -18.92
CA CYS A 737 -2.87 1.66 -18.34
C CYS A 737 -3.26 2.95 -17.59
N SER A 738 -2.33 3.89 -17.37
CA SER A 738 -2.64 5.14 -16.67
C SER A 738 -3.39 6.16 -17.54
N MET A 739 -3.78 5.81 -18.78
CA MET A 739 -4.60 6.63 -19.67
C MET A 739 -4.08 8.06 -19.86
N GLY A 740 -2.77 8.21 -20.07
CA GLY A 740 -2.14 9.52 -20.23
C GLY A 740 -1.80 10.25 -18.92
N SER A 741 -2.36 9.82 -17.79
CA SER A 741 -2.18 10.47 -16.48
C SER A 741 -0.78 10.34 -15.85
N ILE A 742 0.16 9.69 -16.53
CA ILE A 742 1.56 9.66 -16.13
C ILE A 742 2.34 10.07 -17.38
N GLU A 743 3.00 11.21 -17.35
CA GLU A 743 3.64 11.83 -18.51
C GLU A 743 4.93 11.10 -18.90
N LEU A 744 5.64 10.59 -17.90
CA LEU A 744 6.97 10.01 -18.06
C LEU A 744 7.13 8.74 -17.23
N LEU A 745 7.71 7.69 -17.82
CA LEU A 745 8.25 6.55 -17.10
C LEU A 745 9.78 6.59 -17.21
N VAL A 746 10.47 6.58 -16.07
CA VAL A 746 11.92 6.41 -16.00
C VAL A 746 12.24 5.04 -15.44
N MET A 747 13.00 4.26 -16.21
CA MET A 747 13.35 2.87 -15.91
C MET A 747 14.82 2.64 -16.26
N GLY A 748 15.69 2.57 -15.26
CA GLY A 748 17.14 2.50 -15.47
C GLY A 748 17.67 3.69 -16.27
N ASP A 749 18.32 3.42 -17.40
CA ASP A 749 18.84 4.43 -18.34
C ASP A 749 17.80 4.92 -19.36
N TYR A 750 16.55 4.46 -19.28
CA TYR A 750 15.51 4.75 -20.27
C TYR A 750 14.52 5.79 -19.75
N VAL A 751 14.29 6.80 -20.58
CA VAL A 751 13.23 7.79 -20.43
C VAL A 751 12.16 7.44 -21.46
N ILE A 752 10.98 7.06 -20.97
CA ILE A 752 9.92 6.45 -21.77
C ILE A 752 8.70 7.36 -21.76
N LYS A 753 8.20 7.67 -22.95
CA LYS A 753 6.94 8.37 -23.20
C LYS A 753 6.00 7.48 -23.99
N ARG A 754 4.70 7.76 -23.93
CA ARG A 754 3.75 7.14 -24.87
C ARG A 754 4.01 7.69 -26.26
N LYS A 755 4.11 6.80 -27.24
CA LYS A 755 4.20 7.20 -28.63
C LYS A 755 2.91 7.91 -29.00
N LYS A 756 3.04 9.09 -29.63
CA LYS A 756 1.88 9.76 -30.19
C LYS A 756 1.23 8.86 -31.24
N ALA A 757 -0.09 8.72 -31.18
CA ALA A 757 -0.80 7.90 -32.13
C ALA A 757 -0.53 8.38 -33.56
N ASN A 758 -0.04 7.46 -34.42
CA ASN A 758 0.13 7.75 -35.83
C ASN A 758 -1.17 7.46 -36.56
N LEU A 759 -2.09 8.43 -36.51
CA LEU A 759 -3.39 8.35 -37.16
C LEU A 759 -3.27 7.98 -38.65
N ARG A 760 -2.19 8.38 -39.35
CA ARG A 760 -1.96 8.02 -40.77
C ARG A 760 -1.59 6.56 -41.00
N SER A 761 -0.95 5.87 -40.05
CA SER A 761 -0.68 4.43 -40.20
C SER A 761 -1.85 3.56 -39.75
N LEU A 762 -2.70 4.08 -38.85
CA LEU A 762 -3.91 3.42 -38.37
C LEU A 762 -5.03 3.48 -39.44
N LEU A 763 -5.12 4.61 -40.14
CA LEU A 763 -6.08 4.88 -41.23
C LEU A 763 -5.55 4.51 -42.65
N GLY A 764 -4.27 4.15 -42.78
CA GLY A 764 -3.60 3.81 -44.04
C GLY A 764 -3.06 5.01 -44.84
N GLU A 765 -2.00 4.79 -45.64
CA GLU A 765 -1.54 5.79 -46.61
C GLU A 765 -2.37 5.72 -47.90
N ILE A 766 -2.87 6.87 -48.36
CA ILE A 766 -3.50 7.01 -49.68
C ILE A 766 -2.38 7.29 -50.69
N ASP A 767 -2.21 6.43 -51.69
CA ASP A 767 -1.27 6.73 -52.77
C ASP A 767 -1.79 7.87 -53.68
N LYS A 768 -0.95 8.37 -54.59
CA LYS A 768 -1.31 9.48 -55.49
C LYS A 768 -2.49 9.20 -56.45
N SER A 769 -3.02 7.98 -56.47
CA SER A 769 -4.18 7.54 -57.26
C SER A 769 -5.46 7.39 -56.43
N GLY A 770 -5.44 7.70 -55.13
CA GLY A 770 -6.62 7.63 -54.27
C GLY A 770 -6.92 6.23 -53.74
N LYS A 771 -5.99 5.28 -53.89
CA LYS A 771 -6.16 3.90 -53.42
C LYS A 771 -5.47 3.72 -52.08
N ALA A 772 -6.21 3.30 -51.05
CA ALA A 772 -5.67 2.98 -49.74
C ALA A 772 -4.66 1.83 -49.84
N LEU A 773 -3.43 2.04 -49.38
CA LEU A 773 -2.47 0.97 -49.12
C LEU A 773 -2.93 0.23 -47.87
N VAL A 774 -3.53 -0.94 -48.06
CA VAL A 774 -3.89 -1.86 -46.97
C VAL A 774 -2.59 -2.30 -46.29
N VAL A 775 -2.30 -1.73 -45.12
CA VAL A 775 -1.28 -2.27 -44.21
C VAL A 775 -2.01 -3.25 -43.29
N GLU A 776 -1.67 -4.54 -43.36
CA GLU A 776 -2.22 -5.51 -42.42
C GLU A 776 -1.77 -5.17 -40.98
N PRO A 777 -2.69 -4.93 -40.04
CA PRO A 777 -2.32 -4.67 -38.66
C PRO A 777 -1.77 -5.96 -38.03
N THR A 778 -0.47 -5.99 -37.73
CA THR A 778 0.13 -7.06 -36.93
C THR A 778 -0.17 -6.84 -35.45
N CYS A 779 -1.36 -7.25 -34.99
CA CYS A 779 -1.69 -7.32 -33.57
C CYS A 779 -1.39 -8.73 -33.02
N PRO A 780 -0.67 -8.89 -31.89
CA PRO A 780 -0.37 -10.21 -31.33
C PRO A 780 -1.62 -10.92 -30.78
N LYS A 781 -2.06 -11.93 -31.52
CA LYS A 781 -2.85 -13.14 -31.19
C LYS A 781 -3.98 -13.04 -30.14
N ARG A 782 -5.14 -12.53 -30.59
CA ARG A 782 -6.41 -13.28 -30.49
C ARG A 782 -6.55 -14.16 -31.74
N THR A 783 -7.07 -15.37 -31.63
CA THR A 783 -7.25 -16.27 -32.78
C THR A 783 -8.43 -15.83 -33.64
N GLY A 784 -8.17 -14.91 -34.56
CA GLY A 784 -9.05 -14.58 -35.69
C GLY A 784 -8.91 -13.11 -36.12
N PRO A 785 -8.84 -12.82 -37.43
CA PRO A 785 -8.78 -11.44 -37.91
C PRO A 785 -10.11 -10.71 -37.68
N CYS A 786 -10.05 -9.47 -37.21
CA CYS A 786 -11.17 -8.54 -37.34
C CYS A 786 -11.42 -8.31 -38.84
N LYS A 787 -12.69 -8.30 -39.29
CA LYS A 787 -13.00 -8.14 -40.71
C LYS A 787 -13.79 -6.86 -40.96
N PHE A 788 -13.34 -6.12 -41.97
CA PHE A 788 -13.91 -4.88 -42.45
C PHE A 788 -14.43 -5.08 -43.87
N GLU A 789 -15.57 -4.50 -44.22
CA GLU A 789 -16.17 -4.54 -45.55
C GLU A 789 -16.84 -3.20 -45.85
N THR A 790 -16.36 -2.49 -46.86
CA THR A 790 -16.85 -1.15 -47.21
C THR A 790 -17.56 -1.19 -48.56
N THR A 791 -18.78 -0.65 -48.62
CA THR A 791 -19.59 -0.56 -49.86
C THR A 791 -19.94 0.89 -50.21
N PHE A 792 -20.23 1.14 -51.49
CA PHE A 792 -20.65 2.46 -51.98
C PHE A 792 -21.99 2.29 -52.68
N GLU A 793 -22.99 3.09 -52.30
CA GLU A 793 -24.24 3.21 -53.05
C GLU A 793 -24.32 4.60 -53.68
N ALA A 794 -24.53 4.60 -55.00
CA ALA A 794 -24.82 5.78 -55.79
C ALA A 794 -26.14 5.52 -56.52
N ASP A 795 -27.08 6.46 -56.40
CA ASP A 795 -28.37 6.35 -57.08
C ASP A 795 -28.20 6.66 -58.57
N ALA A 796 -28.69 5.78 -59.43
CA ALA A 796 -28.28 5.75 -60.85
C ALA A 796 -28.83 6.92 -61.69
N ASP A 797 -29.77 7.72 -61.15
CA ASP A 797 -30.48 8.74 -61.90
C ASP A 797 -30.10 10.20 -61.56
N GLU A 798 -29.25 10.47 -60.56
CA GLU A 798 -28.71 11.83 -60.30
C GLU A 798 -27.24 11.80 -59.87
N ILE A 799 -26.35 12.05 -60.84
CA ILE A 799 -24.91 12.19 -60.61
C ILE A 799 -24.64 13.62 -60.07
N ASP A 800 -24.67 13.76 -58.74
CA ASP A 800 -24.09 14.88 -57.99
C ASP A 800 -23.05 14.31 -57.01
N GLU A 801 -21.91 14.99 -56.81
CA GLU A 801 -20.85 14.55 -55.89
C GLU A 801 -21.30 14.51 -54.42
N ALA A 802 -22.49 15.03 -54.11
CA ALA A 802 -23.14 14.99 -52.80
C ALA A 802 -24.01 13.74 -52.54
N SER A 803 -24.23 12.85 -53.51
CA SER A 803 -25.13 11.69 -53.38
C SER A 803 -24.43 10.34 -53.12
N VAL A 804 -23.11 10.32 -52.96
CA VAL A 804 -22.36 9.09 -52.64
C VAL A 804 -22.33 8.86 -51.14
N VAL A 805 -23.00 7.81 -50.67
CA VAL A 805 -23.00 7.40 -49.27
C VAL A 805 -22.01 6.25 -49.07
N THR A 806 -21.09 6.41 -48.10
CA THR A 806 -20.04 5.43 -47.82
C THR A 806 -20.42 4.53 -46.66
N HIS A 807 -20.41 3.23 -46.96
CA HIS A 807 -20.73 1.95 -46.29
C HIS A 807 -19.74 1.15 -45.40
N THR A 808 -18.97 1.63 -44.41
CA THR A 808 -17.88 0.81 -43.76
C THR A 808 -18.30 -0.21 -42.69
N ARG A 809 -18.73 -1.42 -43.03
CA ARG A 809 -19.15 -2.46 -42.05
C ARG A 809 -17.99 -3.20 -41.38
N VAL A 810 -18.18 -3.56 -40.11
CA VAL A 810 -17.21 -4.19 -39.20
C VAL A 810 -17.82 -5.42 -38.56
N ARG A 811 -17.02 -6.47 -38.46
CA ARG A 811 -17.39 -7.74 -37.83
C ARG A 811 -16.34 -8.16 -36.81
N MET A 812 -16.80 -8.29 -35.57
CA MET A 812 -15.98 -8.73 -34.44
C MET A 812 -15.85 -10.26 -34.38
N PRO A 813 -14.71 -10.80 -33.90
CA PRO A 813 -14.57 -12.21 -33.57
C PRO A 813 -15.40 -12.59 -32.31
N LYS A 814 -15.86 -13.83 -32.22
CA LYS A 814 -16.63 -14.34 -31.07
C LYS A 814 -15.72 -14.58 -29.85
N ARG A 815 -16.26 -14.36 -28.63
CA ARG A 815 -15.61 -14.75 -27.36
C ARG A 815 -15.43 -16.29 -27.27
N PRO A 816 -14.40 -16.81 -26.57
CA PRO A 816 -14.48 -18.13 -25.98
C PRO A 816 -15.22 -18.01 -24.65
N MET A 817 -16.53 -18.28 -24.70
CA MET A 817 -17.47 -18.61 -23.61
C MET A 817 -18.81 -17.91 -23.87
N HIS A 818 -19.84 -18.74 -24.04
CA HIS A 818 -21.22 -18.45 -24.45
C HIS A 818 -21.43 -18.13 -25.94
N ASN A 819 -22.13 -19.06 -26.59
CA ASN A 819 -22.50 -19.06 -27.99
C ASN A 819 -24.00 -18.78 -28.10
N ASP A 820 -24.38 -17.61 -28.62
CA ASP A 820 -25.78 -17.29 -28.99
C ASP A 820 -25.98 -17.19 -30.52
N GLY A 821 -24.97 -17.58 -31.31
CA GLY A 821 -25.16 -17.98 -32.70
C GLY A 821 -25.45 -16.89 -33.73
N LYS A 822 -25.63 -15.60 -33.38
CA LYS A 822 -26.01 -14.56 -34.34
C LYS A 822 -24.85 -13.60 -34.64
N GLY A 823 -24.20 -13.76 -35.80
CA GLY A 823 -23.06 -12.95 -36.23
C GLY A 823 -23.44 -11.91 -37.29
N GLU A 824 -23.69 -10.66 -36.86
CA GLU A 824 -24.08 -9.55 -37.75
C GLU A 824 -22.97 -8.47 -37.87
N TRP A 825 -23.03 -7.68 -38.95
CA TRP A 825 -22.04 -6.67 -39.40
C TRP A 825 -22.57 -5.23 -39.16
N PHE A 826 -21.70 -4.23 -38.92
CA PHE A 826 -22.16 -2.82 -38.72
C PHE A 826 -21.09 -1.72 -38.95
N GLU A 827 -21.47 -0.46 -39.19
CA GLU A 827 -20.65 0.54 -39.91
C GLU A 827 -19.74 1.53 -39.11
N LEU A 828 -18.54 1.95 -39.58
CA LEU A 828 -17.55 2.83 -38.88
C LEU A 828 -16.81 3.86 -39.79
N LEU A 829 -16.81 5.16 -39.45
CA LEU A 829 -16.19 6.27 -40.23
C LEU A 829 -14.87 6.80 -39.60
N ASP A 830 -13.93 7.24 -40.45
CA ASP A 830 -12.50 7.59 -40.17
C ASP A 830 -12.25 8.72 -39.15
N GLU A 831 -13.22 9.61 -39.03
CA GLU A 831 -13.22 10.78 -38.16
C GLU A 831 -13.25 10.38 -36.65
N LEU A 832 -13.77 9.19 -36.35
CA LEU A 832 -13.99 8.70 -35.00
C LEU A 832 -12.70 8.25 -34.27
N GLU A 833 -11.67 7.80 -34.99
CA GLU A 833 -10.47 7.20 -34.41
C GLU A 833 -9.54 8.22 -33.72
N GLY A 834 -9.36 9.39 -34.32
CA GLY A 834 -8.58 10.48 -33.72
C GLY A 834 -9.26 11.07 -32.47
N GLU A 835 -10.60 11.08 -32.48
CA GLU A 835 -11.38 11.60 -31.37
C GLU A 835 -11.44 10.59 -30.21
N LEU A 836 -11.49 9.29 -30.51
CA LEU A 836 -11.38 8.20 -29.52
C LEU A 836 -10.09 8.24 -28.71
N LEU A 837 -8.96 8.54 -29.36
CA LEU A 837 -7.66 8.65 -28.70
C LEU A 837 -7.56 9.90 -27.83
N SER A 838 -8.19 11.00 -28.23
CA SER A 838 -8.23 12.24 -27.44
C SER A 838 -9.16 12.18 -26.21
N VAL A 839 -10.14 11.28 -26.20
CA VAL A 839 -10.89 10.93 -24.97
C VAL A 839 -10.03 10.07 -24.05
N ALA A 840 -9.25 9.15 -24.62
CA ALA A 840 -8.47 8.17 -23.88
C ALA A 840 -7.20 8.74 -23.22
N ASP A 841 -6.70 9.89 -23.69
CA ASP A 841 -5.58 10.62 -23.08
C ASP A 841 -6.02 11.90 -22.31
N GLY A 842 -7.34 12.11 -22.20
CA GLY A 842 -7.94 13.22 -21.44
C GLY A 842 -7.85 14.59 -22.10
N THR A 843 -7.38 14.69 -23.36
CA THR A 843 -7.26 15.97 -24.06
C THR A 843 -8.58 16.55 -24.54
N ASN A 844 -9.62 15.74 -24.78
CA ASN A 844 -10.98 16.19 -25.11
C ASN A 844 -12.02 15.46 -24.26
N SER A 845 -13.10 16.15 -23.87
CA SER A 845 -14.24 15.45 -23.27
C SER A 845 -15.06 14.74 -24.37
N LEU A 846 -15.70 13.62 -24.00
CA LEU A 846 -16.67 12.93 -24.88
C LEU A 846 -17.70 13.92 -25.46
N ASN A 847 -18.05 14.94 -24.68
CA ASN A 847 -19.01 15.97 -25.05
C ASN A 847 -18.47 16.98 -26.08
N ASP A 848 -17.17 17.27 -26.10
CA ASP A 848 -16.55 18.18 -27.07
C ASP A 848 -16.45 17.56 -28.46
N ILE A 849 -16.21 16.25 -28.50
CA ILE A 849 -16.24 15.39 -29.69
C ILE A 849 -17.65 15.25 -30.23
N LEU A 850 -18.61 14.98 -29.34
CA LEU A 850 -20.03 14.97 -29.69
C LEU A 850 -20.48 16.32 -30.25
N ALA A 851 -20.02 17.44 -29.69
CA ALA A 851 -20.34 18.78 -30.18
C ALA A 851 -19.75 19.09 -31.57
N GLN A 852 -18.61 18.50 -31.92
CA GLN A 852 -18.02 18.63 -33.27
C GLN A 852 -18.78 17.82 -34.31
N TYR A 853 -19.16 16.58 -33.99
CA TYR A 853 -19.93 15.72 -34.91
C TYR A 853 -21.43 16.03 -34.98
N THR A 854 -22.01 16.65 -33.96
CA THR A 854 -23.36 17.22 -34.06
C THR A 854 -23.37 18.56 -34.80
N ALA A 855 -22.23 19.25 -34.91
CA ALA A 855 -22.11 20.57 -35.55
C ALA A 855 -21.73 20.53 -37.04
N VAL A 856 -21.85 19.41 -37.76
CA VAL A 856 -21.76 19.38 -39.23
C VAL A 856 -23.01 20.03 -39.84
N LYS A 857 -23.13 21.36 -39.65
CA LYS A 857 -23.86 22.25 -40.55
C LYS A 857 -22.92 22.59 -41.69
N LYS A 858 -23.08 21.96 -42.85
CA LYS A 858 -22.63 22.64 -44.08
C LYS A 858 -23.55 23.82 -44.32
N SER A 859 -22.94 24.98 -44.54
CA SER A 859 -23.61 26.25 -44.83
C SER A 859 -24.56 26.09 -46.03
N GLY A 860 -25.86 25.93 -45.77
CA GLY A 860 -26.87 25.88 -46.82
C GLY A 860 -28.18 25.14 -46.50
N GLU A 861 -28.21 24.22 -45.53
CA GLU A 861 -29.40 23.36 -45.31
C GLU A 861 -30.19 23.71 -44.03
N GLY A 862 -31.52 23.54 -44.10
CA GLY A 862 -32.47 23.82 -43.01
C GLY A 862 -32.39 22.83 -41.83
N PRO A 863 -33.04 23.11 -40.69
CA PRO A 863 -32.86 22.35 -39.45
C PRO A 863 -33.32 20.89 -39.54
N LEU A 864 -32.54 19.98 -38.93
CA LEU A 864 -32.95 18.60 -38.63
C LEU A 864 -34.11 18.61 -37.61
N SER A 865 -34.96 17.58 -37.62
CA SER A 865 -36.01 17.43 -36.61
C SER A 865 -35.40 17.03 -35.25
N GLU A 866 -35.89 17.61 -34.15
CA GLU A 866 -35.44 17.38 -32.76
C GLU A 866 -35.20 15.89 -32.42
N SER A 867 -36.04 14.98 -32.92
CA SER A 867 -35.92 13.53 -32.66
C SER A 867 -34.75 12.83 -33.37
N ARG A 868 -34.25 13.38 -34.49
CA ARG A 868 -33.11 12.82 -35.24
C ARG A 868 -31.77 13.24 -34.64
N GLU A 869 -31.72 14.43 -34.03
CA GLU A 869 -30.55 14.95 -33.34
C GLU A 869 -30.28 14.14 -32.06
N GLU A 870 -31.32 13.91 -31.24
CA GLU A 870 -31.25 13.13 -30.00
C GLU A 870 -30.87 11.65 -30.22
N ALA A 871 -31.39 11.04 -31.30
CA ALA A 871 -31.07 9.66 -31.69
C ALA A 871 -29.61 9.50 -32.16
N THR A 872 -29.09 10.47 -32.90
CA THR A 872 -27.70 10.49 -33.39
C THR A 872 -26.73 10.66 -32.22
N GLN A 873 -27.07 11.54 -31.28
CA GLN A 873 -26.26 11.82 -30.09
C GLN A 873 -26.15 10.59 -29.16
N THR A 874 -27.26 9.88 -28.96
CA THR A 874 -27.30 8.63 -28.17
C THR A 874 -26.48 7.50 -28.82
N LEU A 875 -26.49 7.41 -30.15
CA LEU A 875 -25.75 6.38 -30.88
C LEU A 875 -24.22 6.59 -30.81
N VAL A 876 -23.76 7.83 -30.99
CA VAL A 876 -22.33 8.17 -30.92
C VAL A 876 -21.79 7.95 -29.50
N GLN A 877 -22.54 8.35 -28.46
CA GLN A 877 -22.18 8.07 -27.06
C GLN A 877 -21.99 6.56 -26.80
N ASN A 878 -22.85 5.71 -27.35
CA ASN A 878 -22.79 4.26 -27.15
C ASN A 878 -21.63 3.58 -27.90
N VAL A 879 -21.29 4.05 -29.11
CA VAL A 879 -20.19 3.50 -29.92
C VAL A 879 -18.83 3.91 -29.33
N VAL A 880 -18.66 5.17 -29.00
CA VAL A 880 -17.42 5.69 -28.39
C VAL A 880 -17.17 5.07 -27.02
N GLY A 881 -18.21 5.01 -26.17
CA GLY A 881 -18.11 4.39 -24.85
C GLY A 881 -17.83 2.88 -24.88
N ARG A 882 -18.03 2.18 -26.01
CA ARG A 882 -17.68 0.76 -26.17
C ARG A 882 -16.27 0.56 -26.75
N LEU A 883 -15.80 1.48 -27.60
CA LEU A 883 -14.43 1.44 -28.16
C LEU A 883 -13.38 1.83 -27.12
N VAL A 884 -13.66 2.82 -26.27
CA VAL A 884 -12.84 3.12 -25.07
C VAL A 884 -12.73 1.89 -24.16
N ARG A 885 -13.87 1.24 -23.87
CA ARG A 885 -13.87 -0.02 -23.11
C ARG A 885 -13.15 -1.18 -23.79
N LEU A 886 -13.12 -1.22 -25.13
CA LEU A 886 -12.39 -2.25 -25.87
C LEU A 886 -10.87 -2.01 -25.82
N TYR A 887 -10.45 -0.75 -25.90
CA TYR A 887 -9.05 -0.33 -25.74
C TYR A 887 -8.55 -0.59 -24.31
N GLU A 888 -9.34 -0.19 -23.31
CA GLU A 888 -9.11 -0.53 -21.89
C GLU A 888 -9.00 -2.05 -21.69
N ASN A 889 -9.92 -2.85 -22.24
CA ASN A 889 -9.87 -4.32 -22.13
C ASN A 889 -8.69 -4.95 -22.86
N THR A 890 -8.15 -4.30 -23.90
CA THR A 890 -6.98 -4.80 -24.64
C THR A 890 -5.69 -4.54 -23.85
N LEU A 891 -5.59 -3.37 -23.21
CA LEU A 891 -4.50 -3.02 -22.28
C LEU A 891 -4.53 -3.84 -20.98
N ILE A 892 -5.72 -4.19 -20.48
CA ILE A 892 -5.89 -5.06 -19.29
C ILE A 892 -5.55 -6.54 -19.60
N SER A 893 -5.68 -6.96 -20.87
CA SER A 893 -5.34 -8.33 -21.31
C SER A 893 -3.88 -8.52 -21.72
N TRP A 894 -3.12 -7.43 -21.79
CA TRP A 894 -1.66 -7.37 -21.97
C TRP A 894 -1.00 -7.28 -20.59
#